data_AF-A0A560J9G3-F1
#
_entry.id   AF-A0A560J9G3-F1
#
_cell.length_a   1.000
_cell.length_b   1.000
_cell.length_c   1.000
_cell.angle_alpha   90.00
_cell.angle_beta   90.00
_cell.angle_gamma   90.00
#
_symmetry.space_group_name_H-M   'P 1'
#
loop_
_entity.id
_entity.type
_entity.pdbx_description
1 polymer ?
#
loop_
_entity_poly.entity_id
_entity_poly.type
_entity_poly.pdbx_seq_one_letter_code
_entity_poly.pdbx_strand_id
1 'polypeptide(L)'
;MPSAIPIPLLRVLVIGAGPMATQVHLPVLAALRDRGLVDLALVCDLDRARADTAAATFGFGASTGDAGAALARDDIDAVHIYASAQLHYEYGMRALSQGKHLFVEKPVAPGAAQAQAMADMARSRGLVAVGGHNRRFYPSLRAARARAGLAGWRQAEAVFHKPLAGQPPGFGAASWLGANGIHALDALLWMMGGPPDHLAAHTSGETFSALMRWPGGAQAAFLCDNAAGCRREDYAFHAAGESCAVTETTLTVQRDGRCLTTAFPGGMTSFALEHDAFLDAIRTGQEPPHSLSALVPSLHLCELIEHGHVGPVSPILAAASAAPARPERTILVAGHWGAALSPLLAGYRLATPDDVTETRPDVVAALLGRGAPPLAPDLLDRLPNLAVVGVAGLSVARFSADDLLARGVALVNASDAHADSVAEFALGLAILGRRRAFQGDAVMRAGGWGVVPPLRGLRGLARRLKPTLTRLGLLPLAQRVKTRLGGDGRGRPPQARDLIGATVGLVGWGSNAYAFARRLTACGARMLVWSENAAEADIRQAGASPAALDQVLAADIVSLHRGLTPATRHTLGAAELNRLRPGAILINVARGGLIEPTALLDRLRRGDVFACLDTFEEEPLPPRHPLRRLPNVFLTPHIAGGSADMQAQAADEVVAKVARLLAGDAADTLTPARLRSMT
;
A
#
# COMPACT_ATOMS: atom_id res chain seq x y z
N MET A 1 -32.57 42.79 24.40
CA MET A 1 -31.88 41.57 23.90
C MET A 1 -32.58 41.16 22.62
N PRO A 2 -31.92 41.11 21.45
CA PRO A 2 -32.54 40.56 20.27
C PRO A 2 -32.77 39.07 20.53
N SER A 3 -33.98 38.58 20.28
CA SER A 3 -34.33 37.17 20.44
C SER A 3 -33.40 36.32 19.57
N ALA A 4 -32.68 35.39 20.18
CA ALA A 4 -31.91 34.39 19.45
C ALA A 4 -32.90 33.59 18.58
N ILE A 5 -32.87 33.83 17.28
CA ILE A 5 -33.54 32.98 16.29
C ILE A 5 -32.98 31.56 16.52
N PRO A 6 -33.81 30.53 16.74
CA PRO A 6 -33.31 29.17 16.90
C PRO A 6 -32.57 28.79 15.62
N ILE A 7 -31.25 28.57 15.74
CA ILE A 7 -30.43 28.17 14.60
C ILE A 7 -30.73 26.69 14.33
N PRO A 8 -31.05 26.31 13.08
CA PRO A 8 -31.30 24.91 12.76
C PRO A 8 -30.06 24.06 13.04
N LEU A 9 -30.28 22.88 13.60
CA LEU A 9 -29.26 21.87 13.86
C LEU A 9 -28.64 21.44 12.53
N LEU A 10 -27.33 21.64 12.35
CA LEU A 10 -26.63 21.30 11.10
C LEU A 10 -26.56 19.78 10.92
N ARG A 11 -27.09 19.27 9.81
CA ARG A 11 -27.05 17.86 9.44
C ARG A 11 -25.76 17.56 8.69
N VAL A 12 -24.93 16.71 9.29
CA VAL A 12 -23.56 16.42 8.85
C VAL A 12 -23.47 15.07 8.15
N LEU A 13 -22.85 15.08 6.97
CA LEU A 13 -22.32 13.90 6.30
C LEU A 13 -20.82 13.78 6.59
N VAL A 14 -20.36 12.61 7.01
CA VAL A 14 -18.92 12.27 7.04
C VAL A 14 -18.58 11.31 5.91
N ILE A 15 -17.54 11.59 5.13
CA ILE A 15 -16.98 10.69 4.13
C ILE A 15 -15.56 10.28 4.56
N GLY A 16 -15.38 9.00 4.83
CA GLY A 16 -14.14 8.41 5.36
C GLY A 16 -14.24 8.14 6.86
N ALA A 17 -14.23 6.86 7.22
CA ALA A 17 -14.27 6.34 8.59
C ALA A 17 -12.97 5.59 8.94
N GLY A 18 -11.85 5.95 8.32
CA GLY A 18 -10.54 5.35 8.57
C GLY A 18 -9.99 5.62 9.99
N PRO A 19 -8.83 5.04 10.34
CA PRO A 19 -8.26 5.13 11.69
C PRO A 19 -8.14 6.56 12.22
N MET A 20 -7.63 7.49 11.42
CA MET A 20 -7.50 8.90 11.82
C MET A 20 -8.85 9.57 12.08
N ALA A 21 -9.85 9.31 11.24
CA ALA A 21 -11.21 9.82 11.47
C ALA A 21 -11.77 9.30 12.79
N THR A 22 -11.69 7.99 13.03
CA THR A 22 -12.24 7.33 14.23
C THR A 22 -11.50 7.70 15.53
N GLN A 23 -10.20 7.95 15.46
CA GLN A 23 -9.38 8.27 16.64
C GLN A 23 -9.41 9.75 17.01
N VAL A 24 -9.62 10.64 16.02
CA VAL A 24 -9.47 12.10 16.21
C VAL A 24 -10.77 12.82 15.93
N HIS A 25 -11.28 12.78 14.69
CA HIS A 25 -12.38 13.68 14.28
C HIS A 25 -13.76 13.22 14.73
N LEU A 26 -14.08 11.93 14.61
CA LEU A 26 -15.40 11.41 14.98
C LEU A 26 -15.72 11.57 16.48
N PRO A 27 -14.76 11.39 17.43
CA PRO A 27 -14.98 11.75 18.82
C PRO A 27 -15.36 13.22 19.04
N VAL A 28 -14.73 14.15 18.30
CA VAL A 28 -15.03 15.58 18.37
C VAL A 28 -16.44 15.86 17.85
N LEU A 29 -16.80 15.28 16.71
CA LEU A 29 -18.13 15.41 16.11
C LEU A 29 -19.24 14.83 17.01
N ALA A 30 -18.99 13.69 17.66
CA ALA A 30 -19.91 13.11 18.64
C ALA A 30 -20.11 14.04 19.84
N ALA A 31 -19.05 14.66 20.35
CA ALA A 31 -19.15 15.65 21.43
C ALA A 31 -19.93 16.91 21.00
N LEU A 32 -19.81 17.34 19.74
CA LEU A 32 -20.60 18.46 19.20
C LEU A 32 -22.08 18.11 19.06
N ARG A 33 -22.40 16.86 18.68
CA ARG A 33 -23.77 16.34 18.67
C ARG A 33 -24.34 16.31 20.08
N ASP A 34 -23.58 15.83 21.07
CA ASP A 34 -24.04 15.75 22.46
C ASP A 34 -24.30 17.14 23.06
N ARG A 35 -23.63 18.18 22.55
CA ARG A 35 -23.89 19.60 22.84
C ARG A 35 -25.07 20.20 22.06
N GLY A 36 -25.73 19.42 21.20
CA GLY A 36 -26.85 19.86 20.36
C GLY A 36 -26.45 20.84 19.25
N LEU A 37 -25.20 20.78 18.77
CA LEU A 37 -24.69 21.70 17.76
C LEU A 37 -24.73 21.15 16.34
N VAL A 38 -24.72 19.82 16.19
CA VAL A 38 -24.81 19.10 14.92
C VAL A 38 -25.68 17.85 15.06
N ASP A 39 -26.26 17.40 13.96
CA ASP A 39 -26.84 16.06 13.79
C ASP A 39 -25.91 15.23 12.91
N LEU A 40 -25.49 14.07 13.40
CA LEU A 40 -24.65 13.13 12.64
C LEU A 40 -25.56 12.29 11.74
N ALA A 41 -25.98 12.86 10.61
CA ALA A 41 -27.01 12.27 9.76
C ALA A 41 -26.52 10.99 9.05
N LEU A 42 -25.32 11.03 8.47
CA LEU A 42 -24.82 9.96 7.61
C LEU A 42 -23.30 9.82 7.67
N VAL A 43 -22.79 8.59 7.74
CA VAL A 43 -21.36 8.29 7.54
C VAL A 43 -21.17 7.41 6.31
N CYS A 44 -20.18 7.73 5.49
CA CYS A 44 -19.90 7.05 4.23
C CYS A 44 -18.47 6.51 4.22
N ASP A 45 -18.29 5.24 3.88
CA ASP A 45 -16.97 4.63 3.61
C ASP A 45 -17.11 3.52 2.56
N LEU A 46 -16.12 3.38 1.68
CA LEU A 46 -16.09 2.28 0.69
C LEU A 46 -15.91 0.91 1.34
N ASP A 47 -15.43 0.87 2.59
CA ASP A 47 -15.51 -0.28 3.46
C ASP A 47 -16.81 -0.20 4.28
N ARG A 48 -17.85 -0.90 3.80
CA ARG A 48 -19.20 -0.82 4.40
C ARG A 48 -19.21 -1.19 5.88
N ALA A 49 -18.48 -2.22 6.28
CA ALA A 49 -18.38 -2.64 7.68
C ALA A 49 -17.78 -1.54 8.57
N ARG A 50 -16.85 -0.75 8.02
CA ARG A 50 -16.25 0.40 8.73
C ARG A 50 -17.23 1.54 8.89
N ALA A 51 -18.01 1.85 7.85
CA ALA A 51 -19.08 2.84 7.93
C ALA A 51 -20.12 2.44 8.99
N ASP A 52 -20.56 1.18 8.99
CA ASP A 52 -21.53 0.66 9.96
C ASP A 52 -20.99 0.70 11.39
N THR A 53 -19.73 0.30 11.59
CA THR A 53 -19.05 0.37 12.90
C THR A 53 -18.96 1.80 13.40
N ALA A 54 -18.58 2.75 12.54
CA ALA A 54 -18.52 4.16 12.88
C ALA A 54 -19.91 4.71 13.21
N ALA A 55 -20.94 4.33 12.44
CA ALA A 55 -22.32 4.74 12.70
C ALA A 55 -22.79 4.31 14.08
N ALA A 56 -22.58 3.03 14.43
CA ALA A 56 -22.95 2.50 15.74
C ALA A 56 -22.14 3.14 16.89
N THR A 57 -20.83 3.31 16.70
CA THR A 57 -19.92 3.78 17.75
C THR A 57 -20.13 5.26 18.07
N PHE A 58 -20.30 6.08 17.04
CA PHE A 58 -20.38 7.53 17.16
C PHE A 58 -21.80 8.06 17.02
N GLY A 59 -22.79 7.18 16.88
CA GLY A 59 -24.23 7.49 16.82
C GLY A 59 -24.62 8.33 15.62
N PHE A 60 -24.33 7.84 14.42
CA PHE A 60 -24.89 8.38 13.18
C PHE A 60 -26.27 7.78 12.90
N GLY A 61 -27.13 8.55 12.23
CA GLY A 61 -28.47 8.10 11.84
C GLY A 61 -28.48 7.00 10.76
N ALA A 62 -27.47 6.98 9.89
CA ALA A 62 -27.32 5.99 8.83
C ALA A 62 -25.85 5.84 8.39
N SER A 63 -25.60 4.77 7.62
CA SER A 63 -24.32 4.50 6.94
C SER A 63 -24.54 4.18 5.46
N THR A 64 -23.54 4.44 4.61
CA THR A 64 -23.54 4.05 3.19
C THR A 64 -22.12 3.84 2.65
N GLY A 65 -21.99 3.19 1.50
CA GLY A 65 -20.78 3.19 0.68
C GLY A 65 -20.88 4.01 -0.60
N ASP A 66 -22.01 4.68 -0.87
CA ASP A 66 -22.22 5.54 -2.04
C ASP A 66 -22.11 7.02 -1.66
N ALA A 67 -20.90 7.55 -1.75
CA ALA A 67 -20.61 8.95 -1.47
C ALA A 67 -21.36 9.89 -2.42
N GLY A 68 -21.61 9.47 -3.67
CA GLY A 68 -22.30 10.27 -4.67
C GLY A 68 -23.77 10.49 -4.31
N ALA A 69 -24.46 9.41 -3.93
CA ALA A 69 -25.83 9.48 -3.43
C ALA A 69 -25.91 10.27 -2.11
N ALA A 70 -24.98 10.03 -1.19
CA ALA A 70 -24.89 10.77 0.08
C ALA A 70 -24.75 12.28 -0.13
N LEU A 71 -23.88 12.71 -1.05
CA LEU A 71 -23.65 14.10 -1.40
C LEU A 71 -24.83 14.76 -2.11
N ALA A 72 -25.70 13.99 -2.76
CA ALA A 72 -26.86 14.49 -3.48
C ALA A 72 -28.09 14.70 -2.58
N ARG A 73 -28.02 14.32 -1.31
CA ARG A 73 -29.13 14.48 -0.35
C ARG A 73 -29.36 15.95 -0.02
N ASP A 74 -30.60 16.41 -0.12
CA ASP A 74 -30.99 17.79 0.20
C ASP A 74 -31.03 18.04 1.71
N ASP A 75 -31.15 17.00 2.53
CA ASP A 75 -31.19 17.10 4.00
C ASP A 75 -29.81 17.16 4.66
N ILE A 76 -28.74 17.41 3.89
CA ILE A 76 -27.37 17.53 4.40
C ILE A 76 -26.87 18.96 4.20
N ASP A 77 -26.46 19.61 5.29
CA ASP A 77 -26.00 21.01 5.32
C ASP A 77 -24.47 21.12 5.19
N ALA A 78 -23.75 20.18 5.83
CA ALA A 78 -22.28 20.20 5.89
C ALA A 78 -21.67 18.83 5.65
N VAL A 79 -20.50 18.81 5.01
CA VAL A 79 -19.76 17.59 4.65
C VAL A 79 -18.37 17.65 5.26
N HIS A 80 -17.99 16.59 5.95
CA HIS A 80 -16.66 16.37 6.50
C HIS A 80 -15.98 15.25 5.71
N ILE A 81 -14.79 15.51 5.14
CA ILE A 81 -14.07 14.54 4.30
C ILE A 81 -12.74 14.17 4.95
N TYR A 82 -12.59 12.90 5.31
CA TYR A 82 -11.43 12.29 5.97
C TYR A 82 -10.84 11.14 5.13
N ALA A 83 -10.72 11.38 3.84
CA ALA A 83 -10.30 10.40 2.85
C ALA A 83 -8.84 10.64 2.40
N SER A 84 -8.45 10.17 1.21
CA SER A 84 -7.18 10.59 0.60
C SER A 84 -7.30 11.97 -0.03
N ALA A 85 -6.17 12.66 -0.22
CA ALA A 85 -6.07 13.98 -0.83
C ALA A 85 -6.79 14.09 -2.19
N GLN A 86 -6.78 13.03 -2.99
CA GLN A 86 -7.46 13.01 -4.29
C GLN A 86 -8.97 12.94 -4.14
N LEU A 87 -9.46 12.19 -3.16
CA LEU A 87 -10.88 12.16 -2.80
C LEU A 87 -11.34 13.49 -2.18
N HIS A 88 -10.45 14.21 -1.47
CA HIS A 88 -10.73 15.53 -0.91
C HIS A 88 -11.17 16.54 -1.97
N TYR A 89 -10.43 16.65 -3.08
CA TYR A 89 -10.79 17.58 -4.15
C TYR A 89 -12.09 17.18 -4.85
N GLU A 90 -12.21 15.91 -5.26
CA GLU A 90 -13.36 15.43 -6.05
C GLU A 90 -14.67 15.50 -5.26
N TYR A 91 -14.68 15.00 -4.02
CA TYR A 91 -15.87 15.09 -3.17
C TYR A 91 -16.08 16.49 -2.62
N GLY A 92 -15.02 17.27 -2.37
CA GLY A 92 -15.12 18.67 -1.96
C GLY A 92 -15.80 19.55 -3.01
N MET A 93 -15.36 19.47 -4.27
CA MET A 93 -16.00 20.19 -5.37
C MET A 93 -17.46 19.77 -5.55
N ARG A 94 -17.78 18.47 -5.42
CA ARG A 94 -19.17 17.98 -5.48
C ARG A 94 -20.01 18.52 -4.32
N ALA A 95 -19.52 18.47 -3.09
CA ALA A 95 -20.21 19.02 -1.92
C ALA A 95 -20.55 20.51 -2.12
N LEU A 96 -19.55 21.31 -2.51
CA LEU A 96 -19.73 22.74 -2.76
C LEU A 96 -20.71 23.00 -3.93
N SER A 97 -20.65 22.19 -4.99
CA SER A 97 -21.59 22.29 -6.11
C SER A 97 -23.05 22.00 -5.73
N GLN A 98 -23.24 21.20 -4.68
CA GLN A 98 -24.54 20.84 -4.10
C GLN A 98 -24.95 21.77 -2.95
N GLY A 99 -24.26 22.91 -2.77
CA GLY A 99 -24.64 23.92 -1.78
C GLY A 99 -24.27 23.58 -0.35
N LYS A 100 -23.28 22.70 -0.12
CA LYS A 100 -22.94 22.19 1.22
C LYS A 100 -21.69 22.84 1.77
N HIS A 101 -21.68 23.15 3.06
CA HIS A 101 -20.47 23.57 3.76
C HIS A 101 -19.45 22.43 3.80
N LEU A 102 -18.15 22.76 3.81
CA LEU A 102 -17.09 21.78 3.64
C LEU A 102 -16.03 21.87 4.74
N PHE A 103 -15.78 20.73 5.39
CA PHE A 103 -14.60 20.49 6.20
C PHE A 103 -13.79 19.38 5.53
N VAL A 104 -12.51 19.62 5.25
CA VAL A 104 -11.66 18.62 4.59
C VAL A 104 -10.36 18.42 5.34
N GLU A 105 -9.95 17.17 5.56
CA GLU A 105 -8.66 16.92 6.20
C GLU A 105 -7.48 17.36 5.32
N LYS A 106 -6.33 17.56 5.93
CA LYS A 106 -5.06 17.80 5.24
C LYS A 106 -4.48 16.51 4.62
N PRO A 107 -3.75 16.66 3.50
CA PRO A 107 -3.69 17.88 2.70
C PRO A 107 -5.06 18.15 2.07
N VAL A 108 -5.48 19.42 2.05
CA VAL A 108 -6.86 19.79 1.70
C VAL A 108 -7.20 19.48 0.25
N ALA A 109 -6.19 19.37 -0.61
CA ALA A 109 -6.28 18.97 -2.01
C ALA A 109 -4.93 18.34 -2.44
N PRO A 110 -4.86 17.71 -3.63
CA PRO A 110 -3.60 17.21 -4.17
C PRO A 110 -2.57 18.31 -4.48
N GLY A 111 -3.03 19.54 -4.74
CA GLY A 111 -2.18 20.68 -5.08
C GLY A 111 -2.89 22.01 -4.85
N ALA A 112 -2.12 23.10 -4.96
CA ALA A 112 -2.56 24.45 -4.66
C ALA A 112 -3.65 24.94 -5.63
N ALA A 113 -3.55 24.59 -6.92
CA ALA A 113 -4.54 24.95 -7.93
C ALA A 113 -5.92 24.33 -7.63
N GLN A 114 -5.96 23.06 -7.22
CA GLN A 114 -7.19 22.38 -6.80
C GLN A 114 -7.77 22.97 -5.52
N ALA A 115 -6.93 23.30 -4.53
CA ALA A 115 -7.37 23.97 -3.31
C ALA A 115 -7.97 25.37 -3.61
N GLN A 116 -7.34 26.12 -4.53
CA GLN A 116 -7.83 27.42 -4.97
C GLN A 116 -9.19 27.30 -5.67
N ALA A 117 -9.36 26.31 -6.54
CA ALA A 117 -10.64 26.04 -7.19
C ALA A 117 -11.78 25.75 -6.18
N MET A 118 -11.51 24.97 -5.13
CA MET A 118 -12.48 24.74 -4.06
C MET A 118 -12.78 26.02 -3.26
N ALA A 119 -11.76 26.82 -2.95
CA ALA A 119 -11.92 28.10 -2.25
C ALA A 119 -12.79 29.08 -3.07
N ASP A 120 -12.56 29.18 -4.37
CA ASP A 120 -13.33 30.05 -5.26
C ASP A 120 -14.77 29.56 -5.44
N MET A 121 -14.98 28.24 -5.57
CA MET A 121 -16.32 27.64 -5.60
C MET A 121 -17.09 27.96 -4.32
N ALA A 122 -16.47 27.75 -3.15
CA ALA A 122 -17.08 28.06 -1.86
C ALA A 122 -17.47 29.54 -1.75
N ARG A 123 -16.55 30.45 -2.11
CA ARG A 123 -16.80 31.90 -2.12
C ARG A 123 -17.94 32.28 -3.06
N SER A 124 -17.96 31.75 -4.27
CA SER A 124 -18.98 32.05 -5.29
C SER A 124 -20.39 31.66 -4.85
N ARG A 125 -20.51 30.72 -3.91
CA ARG A 125 -21.77 30.19 -3.39
C ARG A 125 -22.08 30.65 -1.96
N GLY A 126 -21.25 31.50 -1.37
CA GLY A 126 -21.42 31.93 0.02
C GLY A 126 -21.28 30.80 1.05
N LEU A 127 -20.52 29.74 0.71
CA LEU A 127 -20.32 28.58 1.57
C LEU A 127 -19.03 28.70 2.37
N VAL A 128 -19.08 28.29 3.64
CA VAL A 128 -17.88 28.06 4.45
C VAL A 128 -17.20 26.77 4.02
N ALA A 129 -15.92 26.86 3.66
CA ALA A 129 -15.05 25.73 3.36
C ALA A 129 -13.72 25.86 4.12
N VAL A 130 -13.33 24.83 4.86
CA VAL A 130 -12.16 24.84 5.75
C VAL A 130 -11.32 23.57 5.62
N GLY A 131 -10.05 23.67 5.99
CA GLY A 131 -9.12 22.55 6.02
C GLY A 131 -8.64 22.18 7.42
N GLY A 132 -8.38 20.90 7.69
CA GLY A 132 -7.89 20.37 8.97
C GLY A 132 -6.46 20.77 9.34
N HIS A 133 -6.20 22.08 9.46
CA HIS A 133 -4.92 22.66 9.89
C HIS A 133 -4.99 23.14 11.36
N ASN A 134 -5.11 22.17 12.26
CA ASN A 134 -5.36 22.40 13.69
C ASN A 134 -4.26 23.18 14.43
N ARG A 135 -3.06 23.37 13.85
CA ARG A 135 -1.96 24.11 14.49
C ARG A 135 -2.29 25.58 14.73
N ARG A 136 -3.11 26.21 13.88
CA ARG A 136 -3.64 27.56 14.12
C ARG A 136 -4.52 27.64 15.38
N PHE A 137 -4.90 26.50 15.95
CA PHE A 137 -5.73 26.34 17.15
C PHE A 137 -4.95 25.89 18.38
N TYR A 138 -3.62 25.75 18.31
CA TYR A 138 -2.80 25.54 19.50
C TYR A 138 -2.94 26.75 20.43
N PRO A 139 -3.38 26.57 21.69
CA PRO A 139 -3.50 27.69 22.62
C PRO A 139 -2.17 28.41 22.85
N SER A 140 -1.05 27.68 22.81
CA SER A 140 0.30 28.22 22.90
C SER A 140 0.65 29.14 21.72
N LEU A 141 0.38 28.73 20.47
CA LEU A 141 0.61 29.55 19.27
C LEU A 141 -0.32 30.76 19.25
N ARG A 142 -1.59 30.61 19.64
CA ARG A 142 -2.54 31.73 19.76
C ARG A 142 -2.10 32.75 20.80
N ALA A 143 -1.65 32.28 21.96
CA ALA A 143 -1.09 33.12 23.00
C ALA A 143 0.15 33.86 22.49
N ALA A 144 1.06 33.19 21.77
CA ALA A 144 2.21 33.83 21.15
C ALA A 144 1.79 34.88 20.12
N ARG A 145 0.85 34.55 19.22
CA ARG A 145 0.33 35.49 18.20
C ARG A 145 -0.22 36.77 18.81
N ALA A 146 -0.98 36.65 19.91
CA ALA A 146 -1.56 37.79 20.60
C ALA A 146 -0.50 38.78 21.15
N ARG A 147 0.76 38.32 21.31
CA ARG A 147 1.88 39.15 21.77
C ARG A 147 2.57 39.94 20.66
N ALA A 148 2.40 39.57 19.40
CA ALA A 148 3.09 40.18 18.25
C ALA A 148 2.72 41.66 17.97
N GLY A 149 1.98 42.31 18.88
CA GLY A 149 1.31 43.59 18.70
C GLY A 149 2.12 44.69 18.00
N LEU A 150 1.42 45.41 17.12
CA LEU A 150 1.77 46.62 16.33
C LEU A 150 3.05 46.62 15.48
N ALA A 151 4.06 45.77 15.72
CA ALA A 151 5.33 45.74 14.96
C ALA A 151 5.62 44.42 14.22
N GLY A 152 4.90 43.33 14.52
CA GLY A 152 5.07 42.03 13.87
C GLY A 152 6.38 41.29 14.22
N TRP A 153 6.47 40.03 13.79
CA TRP A 153 7.68 39.21 13.95
C TRP A 153 8.75 39.61 12.91
N ARG A 154 10.02 39.68 13.32
CA ARG A 154 11.16 39.95 12.43
C ARG A 154 11.89 38.70 12.00
N GLN A 155 11.97 37.71 12.89
CA GLN A 155 12.57 36.42 12.61
C GLN A 155 11.68 35.32 13.17
N ALA A 156 11.54 34.22 12.43
CA ALA A 156 10.83 33.05 12.89
C ALA A 156 11.52 31.75 12.46
N GLU A 157 11.26 30.69 13.20
CA GLU A 157 11.77 29.35 12.94
C GLU A 157 10.63 28.35 13.14
N ALA A 158 10.54 27.36 12.25
CA ALA A 158 9.62 26.24 12.41
C ALA A 158 10.33 24.94 12.05
N VAL A 159 10.31 23.99 12.98
CA VAL A 159 10.96 22.69 12.84
C VAL A 159 9.92 21.59 12.99
N PHE A 160 9.85 20.69 12.01
CA PHE A 160 8.95 19.55 12.03
C PHE A 160 9.65 18.26 11.61
N HIS A 161 9.85 17.34 12.55
CA HIS A 161 10.52 16.08 12.30
C HIS A 161 9.68 14.89 12.76
N LYS A 162 9.86 13.75 12.09
CA LYS A 162 9.33 12.46 12.55
C LYS A 162 10.37 11.35 12.39
N PRO A 163 10.24 10.24 13.16
CA PRO A 163 11.09 9.07 13.07
C PRO A 163 10.45 7.98 12.21
N LEU A 164 10.18 8.28 10.95
CA LEU A 164 9.45 7.38 10.04
C LEU A 164 10.20 7.17 8.72
N ALA A 165 11.53 7.13 8.78
CA ALA A 165 12.41 6.97 7.62
C ALA A 165 11.93 5.84 6.68
N GLY A 166 11.72 6.17 5.41
CA GLY A 166 11.32 5.21 4.37
C GLY A 166 9.85 4.76 4.44
N GLN A 167 9.03 5.33 5.32
CA GLN A 167 7.58 5.13 5.27
C GLN A 167 6.96 6.04 4.21
N PRO A 168 6.04 5.53 3.39
CA PRO A 168 5.40 6.34 2.36
C PRO A 168 4.58 7.49 3.00
N PRO A 169 4.44 8.63 2.31
CA PRO A 169 3.56 9.72 2.74
C PRO A 169 2.14 9.21 3.01
N GLY A 170 1.58 9.60 4.15
CA GLY A 170 0.19 9.28 4.48
C GLY A 170 -0.82 10.11 3.66
N PHE A 171 -2.10 9.78 3.82
CA PHE A 171 -3.22 10.60 3.34
C PHE A 171 -3.28 10.80 1.81
N GLY A 172 -2.54 10.00 1.04
CA GLY A 172 -2.45 10.16 -0.42
C GLY A 172 -1.69 11.41 -0.86
N ALA A 173 -0.90 12.03 0.02
CA ALA A 173 -0.05 13.16 -0.35
C ALA A 173 1.09 12.72 -1.29
N ALA A 174 1.54 13.62 -2.15
CA ALA A 174 2.69 13.37 -3.04
C ALA A 174 4.02 13.28 -2.28
N SER A 175 4.12 13.96 -1.14
CA SER A 175 5.34 14.01 -0.33
C SER A 175 5.01 14.00 1.17
N TRP A 176 6.04 13.73 1.98
CA TRP A 176 5.94 13.88 3.43
C TRP A 176 5.67 15.32 3.86
N LEU A 177 6.23 16.30 3.15
CA LEU A 177 5.99 17.72 3.40
C LEU A 177 4.50 18.03 3.27
N GLY A 178 3.86 17.66 2.16
CA GLY A 178 2.41 17.83 1.98
C GLY A 178 1.56 17.02 2.95
N ALA A 179 2.03 15.85 3.42
CA ALA A 179 1.27 14.99 4.33
C ALA A 179 1.20 15.50 5.77
N ASN A 180 2.32 15.98 6.31
CA ASN A 180 2.47 16.34 7.72
C ASN A 180 3.25 17.63 7.95
N GLY A 181 4.32 17.87 7.19
CA GLY A 181 5.14 19.09 7.33
C GLY A 181 4.35 20.38 7.07
N ILE A 182 3.30 20.29 6.25
CA ILE A 182 2.41 21.38 5.89
C ILE A 182 1.77 22.06 7.10
N HIS A 183 1.50 21.32 8.19
CA HIS A 183 0.97 21.91 9.41
C HIS A 183 1.91 22.96 10.03
N ALA A 184 3.20 22.65 10.09
CA ALA A 184 4.20 23.52 10.68
C ALA A 184 4.52 24.69 9.75
N LEU A 185 4.58 24.44 8.44
CA LEU A 185 4.71 25.50 7.45
C LEU A 185 3.52 26.47 7.52
N ASP A 186 2.29 25.94 7.53
CA ASP A 186 1.07 26.73 7.63
C ASP A 186 1.01 27.58 8.92
N ALA A 187 1.36 26.99 10.06
CA ALA A 187 1.42 27.71 11.33
C ALA A 187 2.43 28.86 11.28
N LEU A 188 3.59 28.64 10.66
CA LEU A 188 4.61 29.67 10.44
C LEU A 188 4.04 30.81 9.57
N LEU A 189 3.46 30.50 8.41
CA LEU A 189 2.87 31.50 7.51
C LEU A 189 1.77 32.30 8.19
N TRP A 190 0.90 31.60 8.92
CA TRP A 190 -0.15 32.23 9.70
C TRP A 190 0.46 33.22 10.68
N MET A 191 1.42 32.79 11.50
CA MET A 191 2.11 33.63 12.51
C MET A 191 2.80 34.84 11.89
N MET A 192 3.41 34.69 10.72
CA MET A 192 4.05 35.79 9.97
C MET A 192 3.06 36.72 9.26
N GLY A 193 1.76 36.40 9.26
CA GLY A 193 0.71 37.26 8.72
C GLY A 193 0.44 37.08 7.22
N GLY A 194 0.98 36.04 6.58
CA GLY A 194 0.77 35.77 5.15
C GLY A 194 1.95 35.02 4.51
N PRO A 195 1.92 34.81 3.19
CA PRO A 195 3.03 34.18 2.47
C PRO A 195 4.25 35.11 2.33
N PRO A 196 5.47 34.56 2.23
CA PRO A 196 6.68 35.32 1.91
C PRO A 196 6.67 35.82 0.46
N ASP A 197 7.50 36.84 0.18
CA ASP A 197 7.75 37.32 -1.18
C ASP A 197 8.91 36.59 -1.88
N HIS A 198 9.81 35.97 -1.12
CA HIS A 198 10.93 35.18 -1.64
C HIS A 198 11.14 33.90 -0.84
N LEU A 199 11.63 32.88 -1.54
CA LEU A 199 11.92 31.55 -1.02
C LEU A 199 13.26 31.09 -1.57
N ALA A 200 14.07 30.46 -0.72
CA ALA A 200 15.20 29.64 -1.13
C ALA A 200 15.05 28.28 -0.46
N ALA A 201 14.71 27.26 -1.26
CA ALA A 201 14.45 25.91 -0.78
C ALA A 201 15.54 24.92 -1.22
N HIS A 202 15.75 23.92 -0.38
CA HIS A 202 16.57 22.76 -0.71
C HIS A 202 15.84 21.49 -0.27
N THR A 203 15.90 20.47 -1.10
CA THR A 203 15.26 19.17 -0.88
C THR A 203 16.25 18.05 -1.17
N SER A 204 16.24 17.02 -0.32
CA SER A 204 17.02 15.80 -0.49
C SER A 204 16.26 14.63 0.14
N GLY A 205 15.69 13.77 -0.70
CA GLY A 205 14.87 12.65 -0.23
C GLY A 205 13.62 13.12 0.54
N GLU A 206 13.55 12.78 1.83
CA GLU A 206 12.45 13.15 2.73
C GLU A 206 12.78 14.35 3.64
N THR A 207 13.85 15.07 3.33
CA THR A 207 14.33 16.24 4.06
C THR A 207 14.13 17.50 3.23
N PHE A 208 13.46 18.49 3.82
CA PHE A 208 13.10 19.77 3.20
C PHE A 208 13.56 20.92 4.07
N SER A 209 14.22 21.91 3.48
CA SER A 209 14.60 23.14 4.15
C SER A 209 14.26 24.36 3.30
N ALA A 210 13.88 25.44 3.97
CA ALA A 210 13.52 26.68 3.30
C ALA A 210 13.93 27.90 4.14
N LEU A 211 14.52 28.89 3.46
CA LEU A 211 14.65 30.25 3.95
C LEU A 211 13.64 31.14 3.23
N MET A 212 12.88 31.90 3.99
CA MET A 212 11.78 32.71 3.50
C MET A 212 11.96 34.16 3.92
N ARG A 213 11.56 35.09 3.05
CA ARG A 213 11.58 36.53 3.31
C ARG A 213 10.22 37.14 3.03
N TRP A 214 9.80 38.06 3.90
CA TRP A 214 8.58 38.86 3.76
C TRP A 214 8.91 40.30 3.36
N PRO A 215 7.92 41.02 2.80
CA PRO A 215 8.00 42.46 2.64
C PRO A 215 8.35 43.15 3.97
N GLY A 216 9.24 44.14 3.94
CA GLY A 216 9.72 44.82 5.15
C GLY A 216 10.88 44.12 5.86
N GLY A 217 11.42 43.03 5.30
CA GLY A 217 12.68 42.42 5.72
C GLY A 217 12.56 41.38 6.84
N ALA A 218 11.33 41.01 7.23
CA ALA A 218 11.13 39.88 8.12
C ALA A 218 11.53 38.56 7.42
N GLN A 219 12.05 37.60 8.17
CA GLN A 219 12.60 36.36 7.61
C GLN A 219 12.22 35.14 8.45
N ALA A 220 12.20 33.96 7.84
CA ALA A 220 12.00 32.72 8.56
C ALA A 220 12.81 31.56 8.00
N ALA A 221 13.14 30.61 8.89
CA ALA A 221 13.69 29.31 8.53
C ALA A 221 12.66 28.21 8.78
N PHE A 222 12.52 27.28 7.84
CA PHE A 222 11.68 26.10 7.97
C PHE A 222 12.52 24.84 7.71
N LEU A 223 12.37 23.85 8.59
CA LEU A 223 13.06 22.57 8.53
C LEU A 223 12.06 21.44 8.70
N CYS A 224 11.99 20.52 7.73
CA CYS A 224 11.17 19.34 7.80
C CYS A 224 11.99 18.08 7.47
N ASP A 225 11.91 17.05 8.30
CA ASP A 225 12.68 15.81 8.08
C ASP A 225 11.93 14.58 8.57
N ASN A 226 11.62 13.65 7.67
CA ASN A 226 10.98 12.38 8.00
C ASN A 226 11.95 11.30 8.46
N ALA A 227 13.25 11.48 8.18
CA ALA A 227 14.29 10.53 8.50
C ALA A 227 14.96 10.81 9.86
N ALA A 228 14.50 11.83 10.58
CA ALA A 228 15.06 12.22 11.86
C ALA A 228 14.90 11.14 12.93
N GLY A 229 15.78 11.12 13.95
CA GLY A 229 15.73 10.10 15.00
C GLY A 229 14.55 10.23 15.99
N CYS A 230 13.79 11.33 15.97
CA CYS A 230 12.68 11.57 16.89
C CYS A 230 11.60 12.48 16.30
N ARG A 231 10.43 12.47 16.93
CA ARG A 231 9.39 13.48 16.63
C ARG A 231 9.80 14.81 17.27
N ARG A 232 9.77 15.88 16.48
CA ARG A 232 10.02 17.25 16.92
C ARG A 232 9.05 18.21 16.24
N GLU A 233 8.45 19.12 17.01
CA GLU A 233 7.56 20.16 16.48
C GLU A 233 7.74 21.42 17.34
N ASP A 234 8.64 22.30 16.91
CA ASP A 234 9.03 23.51 17.64
C ASP A 234 8.92 24.74 16.75
N TYR A 235 8.57 25.86 17.37
CA TYR A 235 8.55 27.17 16.72
C TYR A 235 9.31 28.19 17.57
N ALA A 236 9.97 29.13 16.90
CA ALA A 236 10.53 30.31 17.55
C ALA A 236 10.11 31.58 16.81
N PHE A 237 9.81 32.64 17.55
CA PHE A 237 9.38 33.92 17.00
C PHE A 237 10.06 35.06 17.73
N HIS A 238 10.63 36.00 16.99
CA HIS A 238 11.45 37.08 17.54
C HIS A 238 10.97 38.44 17.05
N ALA A 239 10.76 39.35 17.99
CA ALA A 239 10.44 40.74 17.77
C ALA A 239 11.46 41.63 18.53
N ALA A 240 11.35 42.95 18.39
CA ALA A 240 12.22 43.86 19.13
C ALA A 240 12.00 43.71 20.64
N GLY A 241 13.04 43.26 21.36
CA GLY A 241 13.02 43.12 22.83
C GLY A 241 12.28 41.89 23.36
N GLU A 242 11.76 41.01 22.50
CA GLU A 242 11.00 39.83 22.93
C GLU A 242 11.22 38.63 22.02
N SER A 243 11.47 37.47 22.61
CA SER A 243 11.60 36.19 21.93
C SER A 243 10.62 35.17 22.52
N CYS A 244 9.97 34.40 21.67
CA CYS A 244 9.04 33.34 22.04
C CYS A 244 9.53 32.01 21.49
N ALA A 245 9.60 30.98 22.34
CA ALA A 245 9.72 29.59 21.92
C ALA A 245 8.39 28.88 22.20
N VAL A 246 7.86 28.16 21.22
CA VAL A 246 6.52 27.58 21.25
C VAL A 246 6.60 26.10 20.92
N THR A 247 5.92 25.28 21.71
CA THR A 247 5.58 23.88 21.38
C THR A 247 4.06 23.74 21.38
N GLU A 248 3.55 22.52 21.15
CA GLU A 248 2.11 22.24 21.28
C GLU A 248 1.53 22.69 22.64
N THR A 249 2.28 22.48 23.73
CA THR A 249 1.78 22.68 25.10
C THR A 249 2.51 23.75 25.88
N THR A 250 3.51 24.43 25.32
CA THR A 250 4.28 25.44 26.05
C THR A 250 4.54 26.70 25.21
N LEU A 251 4.55 27.84 25.90
CA LEU A 251 5.06 29.12 25.40
C LEU A 251 6.08 29.63 26.40
N THR A 252 7.32 29.76 25.97
CA THR A 252 8.41 30.40 26.73
C THR A 252 8.68 31.77 26.14
N VAL A 253 8.49 32.81 26.95
CA VAL A 253 8.72 34.21 26.57
C VAL A 253 9.97 34.72 27.26
N GLN A 254 10.87 35.32 26.50
CA GLN A 254 12.08 35.97 26.98
C GLN A 254 12.04 37.45 26.65
N ARG A 255 12.15 38.30 27.68
CA ARG A 255 12.11 39.76 27.56
C ARG A 255 12.88 40.41 28.70
N ASP A 256 13.71 41.40 28.38
CA ASP A 256 14.49 42.17 29.36
C ASP A 256 15.29 41.29 30.34
N GLY A 257 15.87 40.18 29.84
CA GLY A 257 16.63 39.21 30.62
C GLY A 257 15.79 38.26 31.50
N ARG A 258 14.46 38.38 31.47
CA ARG A 258 13.52 37.49 32.18
C ARG A 258 13.00 36.41 31.25
N CYS A 259 12.75 35.22 31.80
CA CYS A 259 12.19 34.08 31.09
C CYS A 259 10.94 33.58 31.83
N LEU A 260 9.81 33.49 31.12
CA LEU A 260 8.55 32.97 31.65
C LEU A 260 8.03 31.87 30.74
N THR A 261 7.83 30.67 31.29
CA THR A 261 7.20 29.56 30.57
C THR A 261 5.78 29.35 31.09
N THR A 262 4.82 29.34 30.17
CA THR A 262 3.42 29.05 30.41
C THR A 262 3.05 27.72 29.77
N ALA A 263 2.35 26.86 30.51
CA ALA A 263 1.83 25.59 30.01
C ALA A 263 0.39 25.74 29.53
N PHE A 264 0.03 24.99 28.49
CA PHE A 264 -1.27 24.98 27.84
C PHE A 264 -1.76 23.53 27.66
N PRO A 265 -3.08 23.32 27.59
CA PRO A 265 -3.62 22.00 27.25
C PRO A 265 -3.24 21.60 25.82
N GLY A 266 -2.83 20.33 25.65
CA GLY A 266 -2.50 19.74 24.35
C GLY A 266 -3.56 18.77 23.83
N GLY A 267 -3.19 17.98 22.82
CA GLY A 267 -3.97 16.89 22.27
C GLY A 267 -5.27 17.35 21.59
N MET A 268 -6.38 16.74 21.99
CA MET A 268 -7.70 16.90 21.36
C MET A 268 -8.26 18.33 21.42
N THR A 269 -7.74 19.18 22.32
CA THR A 269 -8.18 20.57 22.47
C THR A 269 -8.12 21.35 21.16
N SER A 270 -7.03 21.19 20.41
CA SER A 270 -6.84 21.93 19.14
C SER A 270 -7.83 21.50 18.05
N PHE A 271 -8.15 20.21 17.98
CA PHE A 271 -9.14 19.66 17.04
C PHE A 271 -10.57 20.12 17.40
N ALA A 272 -10.91 20.16 18.69
CA ALA A 272 -12.21 20.67 19.13
C ALA A 272 -12.38 22.15 18.75
N LEU A 273 -11.37 22.99 19.01
CA LEU A 273 -11.41 24.42 18.67
C LEU A 273 -11.46 24.67 17.16
N GLU A 274 -10.84 23.81 16.36
CA GLU A 274 -10.92 23.87 14.90
C GLU A 274 -12.34 23.61 14.40
N HIS A 275 -13.00 22.57 14.91
CA HIS A 275 -14.39 22.25 14.55
C HIS A 275 -15.38 23.30 15.05
N ASP A 276 -15.20 23.81 16.29
CA ASP A 276 -16.02 24.91 16.81
C ASP A 276 -15.93 26.14 15.89
N ALA A 277 -14.72 26.49 15.41
CA ALA A 277 -14.53 27.62 14.49
C ALA A 277 -15.17 27.42 13.12
N PHE A 278 -15.28 26.18 12.63
CA PHE A 278 -16.04 25.87 11.42
C PHE A 278 -17.53 26.14 11.61
N LEU A 279 -18.11 25.67 12.71
CA LEU A 279 -19.52 25.90 13.03
C LEU A 279 -19.82 27.38 13.27
N ASP A 280 -18.93 28.09 13.96
CA ASP A 280 -19.08 29.52 14.23
C ASP A 280 -18.99 30.35 12.93
N ALA A 281 -18.12 29.96 11.98
CA ALA A 281 -18.08 30.59 10.66
C ALA A 281 -19.40 30.40 9.90
N ILE A 282 -20.01 29.21 9.94
CA ILE A 282 -21.31 28.96 9.31
C ILE A 282 -22.39 29.85 9.94
N ARG A 283 -22.40 29.99 11.27
CA ARG A 283 -23.38 30.79 12.00
C ARG A 283 -23.23 32.29 11.78
N THR A 284 -22.01 32.77 11.71
CA THR A 284 -21.69 34.21 11.72
C THR A 284 -21.41 34.77 10.33
N GLY A 285 -21.16 33.91 9.34
CA GLY A 285 -20.66 34.30 8.03
C GLY A 285 -19.23 34.84 8.04
N GLN A 286 -18.53 34.82 9.18
CA GLN A 286 -17.16 35.29 9.31
C GLN A 286 -16.18 34.24 8.78
N GLU A 287 -15.17 34.68 8.04
CA GLU A 287 -14.16 33.76 7.51
C GLU A 287 -13.29 33.18 8.64
N PRO A 288 -13.22 31.85 8.78
CA PRO A 288 -12.48 31.23 9.87
C PRO A 288 -10.95 31.25 9.57
N PRO A 289 -10.10 31.14 10.61
CA PRO A 289 -8.64 31.18 10.43
C PRO A 289 -8.06 30.05 9.56
N HIS A 290 -8.84 29.01 9.23
CA HIS A 290 -8.42 27.82 8.48
C HIS A 290 -9.31 27.64 7.24
N SER A 291 -9.87 28.73 6.70
CA SER A 291 -10.57 28.72 5.42
C SER A 291 -9.67 28.18 4.32
N LEU A 292 -10.24 27.52 3.31
CA LEU A 292 -9.45 27.04 2.18
C LEU A 292 -8.65 28.18 1.52
N SER A 293 -9.24 29.37 1.36
CA SER A 293 -8.54 30.57 0.87
C SER A 293 -7.27 30.88 1.68
N ALA A 294 -7.32 30.74 3.00
CA ALA A 294 -6.21 31.02 3.90
C ALA A 294 -5.14 29.91 3.94
N LEU A 295 -5.46 28.71 3.45
CA LEU A 295 -4.57 27.54 3.43
C LEU A 295 -3.92 27.30 2.06
N VAL A 296 -4.51 27.83 0.99
CA VAL A 296 -3.98 27.73 -0.38
C VAL A 296 -2.49 28.14 -0.49
N PRO A 297 -2.04 29.26 0.12
CA PRO A 297 -0.63 29.64 0.07
C PRO A 297 0.31 28.59 0.68
N SER A 298 -0.12 27.89 1.73
CA SER A 298 0.66 26.85 2.40
C SER A 298 0.92 25.66 1.46
N LEU A 299 -0.09 25.25 0.69
CA LEU A 299 0.05 24.18 -0.31
C LEU A 299 0.98 24.62 -1.45
N HIS A 300 0.83 25.86 -1.92
CA HIS A 300 1.70 26.38 -2.99
C HIS A 300 3.17 26.42 -2.57
N LEU A 301 3.44 26.83 -1.32
CA LEU A 301 4.80 26.81 -0.81
C LEU A 301 5.33 25.39 -0.64
N CYS A 302 4.51 24.40 -0.25
CA CYS A 302 4.95 23.00 -0.26
C CYS A 302 5.43 22.58 -1.65
N GLU A 303 4.65 22.88 -2.70
CA GLU A 303 5.04 22.57 -4.08
C GLU A 303 6.36 23.25 -4.47
N LEU A 304 6.53 24.54 -4.16
CA LEU A 304 7.78 25.25 -4.46
C LEU A 304 8.99 24.67 -3.71
N ILE A 305 8.81 24.30 -2.44
CA ILE A 305 9.87 23.70 -1.62
C ILE A 305 10.25 22.32 -2.16
N GLU A 306 9.27 21.51 -2.55
CA GLU A 306 9.49 20.19 -3.14
C GLU A 306 10.27 20.26 -4.46
N HIS A 307 10.13 21.33 -5.23
CA HIS A 307 10.90 21.57 -6.45
C HIS A 307 12.26 22.24 -6.22
N GLY A 308 12.63 22.54 -4.96
CA GLY A 308 13.87 23.23 -4.63
C GLY A 308 13.93 24.65 -5.18
N HIS A 309 12.79 25.35 -5.22
CA HIS A 309 12.68 26.70 -5.80
C HIS A 309 13.57 27.72 -5.08
N VAL A 310 14.21 28.58 -5.86
CA VAL A 310 14.98 29.73 -5.35
C VAL A 310 14.59 30.98 -6.13
N GLY A 311 14.03 31.97 -5.45
CA GLY A 311 13.66 33.25 -6.04
C GLY A 311 12.35 33.81 -5.48
N PRO A 312 11.69 34.71 -6.24
CA PRO A 312 10.41 35.26 -5.83
C PRO A 312 9.33 34.18 -5.79
N VAL A 313 8.40 34.31 -4.84
CA VAL A 313 7.20 33.47 -4.76
C VAL A 313 6.19 34.00 -5.78
N SER A 314 5.89 33.19 -6.79
CA SER A 314 4.94 33.57 -7.85
C SER A 314 3.50 33.49 -7.32
N PRO A 315 2.58 34.31 -7.86
CA PRO A 315 1.16 34.12 -7.58
C PRO A 315 0.69 32.77 -8.15
N ILE A 316 -0.30 32.18 -7.49
CA ILE A 316 -0.92 30.95 -7.98
C ILE A 316 -1.68 31.30 -9.26
N LEU A 317 -1.28 30.69 -10.37
CA LEU A 317 -2.06 30.75 -11.60
C LEU A 317 -3.33 29.94 -11.35
N ALA A 318 -4.48 30.62 -11.36
CA ALA A 318 -5.76 29.94 -11.30
C ALA A 318 -5.85 28.98 -12.48
N ALA A 319 -5.88 27.68 -12.21
CA ALA A 319 -6.27 26.73 -13.22
C ALA A 319 -7.72 27.04 -13.62
N ALA A 320 -8.04 26.96 -14.91
CA ALA A 320 -9.42 26.99 -15.38
C ALA A 320 -10.15 25.77 -14.79
N SER A 321 -10.81 25.95 -13.65
CA SER A 321 -11.62 24.90 -13.04
C SER A 321 -12.99 24.95 -13.70
N ALA A 322 -13.25 24.04 -14.63
CA ALA A 322 -14.63 23.66 -14.90
C ALA A 322 -15.21 23.01 -13.62
N ALA A 323 -16.50 23.19 -13.35
CA ALA A 323 -17.15 22.33 -12.37
C ALA A 323 -16.96 20.87 -12.85
N PRO A 324 -16.52 19.93 -11.99
CA PRO A 324 -16.37 18.55 -12.40
C PRO A 324 -17.70 18.07 -12.96
N ALA A 325 -17.67 17.50 -14.18
CA ALA A 325 -18.86 16.93 -14.78
C ALA A 325 -19.45 15.91 -13.81
N ARG A 326 -20.78 15.92 -13.63
CA ARG A 326 -21.45 14.95 -12.76
C ARG A 326 -21.23 13.57 -13.40
N PRO A 327 -20.45 12.66 -12.80
CA PRO A 327 -20.12 11.41 -13.47
C PRO A 327 -21.40 10.58 -13.58
N GLU A 328 -21.85 10.34 -14.81
CA GLU A 328 -23.10 9.60 -15.03
C GLU A 328 -22.92 8.11 -14.74
N ARG A 329 -21.68 7.59 -14.91
CA ARG A 329 -21.34 6.18 -14.74
C ARG A 329 -20.76 5.88 -13.35
N THR A 330 -21.04 4.68 -12.85
CA THR A 330 -20.64 4.19 -11.52
C THR A 330 -19.74 2.96 -11.64
N ILE A 331 -18.77 2.85 -10.75
CA ILE A 331 -17.92 1.68 -10.54
C ILE A 331 -18.19 1.15 -9.14
N LEU A 332 -18.56 -0.13 -9.03
CA LEU A 332 -18.67 -0.80 -7.74
C LEU A 332 -17.29 -1.14 -7.21
N VAL A 333 -17.04 -0.90 -5.93
CA VAL A 333 -15.75 -1.16 -5.29
C VAL A 333 -15.99 -2.01 -4.05
N ALA A 334 -15.27 -3.12 -3.94
CA ALA A 334 -15.24 -3.96 -2.76
C ALA A 334 -13.81 -4.32 -2.39
N GLY A 335 -13.53 -4.45 -1.10
CA GLY A 335 -12.19 -4.73 -0.57
C GLY A 335 -11.27 -3.50 -0.56
N HIS A 336 -10.00 -3.73 -0.28
CA HIS A 336 -9.04 -2.66 -0.05
C HIS A 336 -8.30 -2.25 -1.33
N TRP A 337 -8.33 -0.95 -1.65
CA TRP A 337 -7.72 -0.39 -2.87
C TRP A 337 -6.78 0.81 -2.61
N GLY A 338 -6.91 1.49 -1.47
CA GLY A 338 -6.04 2.64 -1.16
C GLY A 338 -6.10 3.75 -2.22
N ALA A 339 -4.94 4.33 -2.55
CA ALA A 339 -4.83 5.42 -3.51
C ALA A 339 -5.02 4.99 -4.99
N ALA A 340 -5.02 3.68 -5.28
CA ALA A 340 -5.14 3.16 -6.64
C ALA A 340 -6.43 3.61 -7.34
N LEU A 341 -7.50 3.93 -6.59
CA LEU A 341 -8.78 4.39 -7.14
C LEU A 341 -8.73 5.82 -7.69
N SER A 342 -7.71 6.61 -7.32
CA SER A 342 -7.64 8.03 -7.65
C SER A 342 -7.88 8.35 -9.13
N PRO A 343 -7.29 7.63 -10.10
CA PRO A 343 -7.46 7.96 -11.52
C PRO A 343 -8.91 7.83 -12.02
N LEU A 344 -9.78 7.10 -11.30
CA LEU A 344 -11.16 6.87 -11.69
C LEU A 344 -12.10 7.98 -11.23
N LEU A 345 -11.73 8.73 -10.19
CA LEU A 345 -12.65 9.65 -9.50
C LEU A 345 -13.09 10.83 -10.36
N ALA A 346 -12.24 11.29 -11.27
CA ALA A 346 -12.55 12.38 -12.19
C ALA A 346 -13.67 12.01 -13.19
N GLY A 347 -13.82 10.72 -13.52
CA GLY A 347 -14.75 10.25 -14.56
C GLY A 347 -15.89 9.37 -14.06
N TYR A 348 -15.84 8.88 -12.82
CA TYR A 348 -16.77 7.89 -12.30
C TYR A 348 -17.24 8.18 -10.87
N ARG A 349 -18.45 7.73 -10.54
CA ARG A 349 -18.91 7.57 -9.15
C ARG A 349 -18.41 6.22 -8.61
N LEU A 350 -18.04 6.18 -7.33
CA LEU A 350 -17.71 4.93 -6.64
C LEU A 350 -18.81 4.61 -5.63
N ALA A 351 -19.23 3.36 -5.60
CA ALA A 351 -20.21 2.84 -4.67
C ALA A 351 -19.83 1.43 -4.22
N THR A 352 -20.43 0.92 -3.15
CA THR A 352 -20.22 -0.47 -2.72
C THR A 352 -21.29 -1.39 -3.32
N PRO A 353 -20.99 -2.68 -3.56
CA PRO A 353 -21.99 -3.66 -3.96
C PRO A 353 -23.21 -3.70 -3.03
N ASP A 354 -23.00 -3.49 -1.73
CA ASP A 354 -24.05 -3.57 -0.70
C ASP A 354 -25.10 -2.44 -0.82
N ASP A 355 -24.76 -1.33 -1.49
CA ASP A 355 -25.71 -0.22 -1.72
C ASP A 355 -26.64 -0.47 -2.92
N VAL A 356 -26.44 -1.54 -3.69
CA VAL A 356 -27.27 -1.85 -4.87
C VAL A 356 -28.52 -2.63 -4.44
N THR A 357 -29.58 -1.88 -4.14
CA THR A 357 -30.89 -2.46 -3.75
C THR A 357 -31.82 -2.67 -4.95
N GLU A 358 -31.66 -1.88 -6.01
CA GLU A 358 -32.47 -1.88 -7.23
C GLU A 358 -31.59 -2.02 -8.49
N THR A 359 -32.22 -2.11 -9.67
CA THR A 359 -31.50 -2.18 -10.95
C THR A 359 -30.74 -0.89 -11.23
N ARG A 360 -29.43 -1.00 -11.52
CA ARG A 360 -28.49 0.12 -11.70
C ARG A 360 -27.82 0.08 -13.08
N PRO A 361 -28.46 0.64 -14.13
CA PRO A 361 -27.88 0.68 -15.48
C PRO A 361 -26.69 1.66 -15.60
N ASP A 362 -26.48 2.53 -14.61
CA ASP A 362 -25.33 3.43 -14.56
C ASP A 362 -24.03 2.73 -14.15
N VAL A 363 -24.11 1.52 -13.57
CA VAL A 363 -22.93 0.75 -13.16
C VAL A 363 -22.31 0.08 -14.38
N VAL A 364 -21.05 0.42 -14.66
CA VAL A 364 -20.32 -0.07 -15.84
C VAL A 364 -19.11 -0.94 -15.51
N ALA A 365 -18.64 -0.91 -14.26
CA ALA A 365 -17.55 -1.76 -13.83
C ALA A 365 -17.66 -2.15 -12.35
N ALA A 366 -16.93 -3.19 -11.96
CA ALA A 366 -16.70 -3.55 -10.57
C ALA A 366 -15.22 -3.85 -10.30
N LEU A 367 -14.73 -3.44 -9.12
CA LEU A 367 -13.37 -3.62 -8.64
C LEU A 367 -13.39 -4.45 -7.34
N LEU A 368 -12.89 -5.68 -7.41
CA LEU A 368 -12.86 -6.65 -6.31
C LEU A 368 -11.43 -6.82 -5.76
N GLY A 369 -11.17 -6.17 -4.63
CA GLY A 369 -9.89 -6.12 -3.95
C GLY A 369 -9.64 -7.32 -3.03
N ARG A 370 -8.60 -7.23 -2.20
CA ARG A 370 -8.38 -8.25 -1.16
C ARG A 370 -9.55 -8.29 -0.17
N GLY A 371 -9.99 -9.51 0.13
CA GLY A 371 -11.09 -9.77 1.07
C GLY A 371 -12.48 -9.52 0.47
N ALA A 372 -12.56 -9.03 -0.77
CA ALA A 372 -13.83 -8.83 -1.44
C ALA A 372 -14.53 -10.18 -1.68
N PRO A 373 -15.82 -10.30 -1.30
CA PRO A 373 -16.63 -11.45 -1.68
C PRO A 373 -16.90 -11.44 -3.20
N PRO A 374 -17.31 -12.58 -3.78
CA PRO A 374 -17.84 -12.63 -5.13
C PRO A 374 -19.09 -11.75 -5.27
N LEU A 375 -19.30 -11.19 -6.45
CA LEU A 375 -20.59 -10.55 -6.76
C LEU A 375 -21.65 -11.65 -6.81
N ALA A 376 -22.71 -11.49 -6.02
CA ALA A 376 -23.79 -12.46 -5.97
C ALA A 376 -24.57 -12.48 -7.30
N PRO A 377 -25.13 -13.63 -7.73
CA PRO A 377 -25.86 -13.71 -9.00
C PRO A 377 -27.03 -12.72 -9.13
N ASP A 378 -27.79 -12.52 -8.04
CA ASP A 378 -28.90 -11.56 -7.95
C ASP A 378 -28.44 -10.10 -8.03
N LEU A 379 -27.22 -9.81 -7.57
CA LEU A 379 -26.58 -8.53 -7.81
C LEU A 379 -26.24 -8.37 -9.29
N LEU A 380 -25.65 -9.36 -9.95
CA LEU A 380 -25.33 -9.27 -11.38
C LEU A 380 -26.57 -9.04 -12.25
N ASP A 381 -27.72 -9.63 -11.90
CA ASP A 381 -29.00 -9.43 -12.59
C ASP A 381 -29.50 -7.97 -12.50
N ARG A 382 -29.06 -7.21 -11.49
CA ARG A 382 -29.38 -5.78 -11.32
C ARG A 382 -28.42 -4.85 -12.09
N LEU A 383 -27.39 -5.37 -12.77
CA LEU A 383 -26.32 -4.59 -13.41
C LEU A 383 -26.28 -4.81 -14.93
N PRO A 384 -27.31 -4.37 -15.69
CA PRO A 384 -27.46 -4.72 -17.11
C PRO A 384 -26.36 -4.17 -18.02
N ASN A 385 -25.64 -3.13 -17.58
CA ASN A 385 -24.57 -2.47 -18.35
C ASN A 385 -23.16 -2.74 -17.80
N LEU A 386 -23.02 -3.73 -16.91
CA LEU A 386 -21.72 -4.09 -16.35
C LEU A 386 -20.81 -4.61 -17.47
N ALA A 387 -19.79 -3.84 -17.83
CA ALA A 387 -18.90 -4.16 -18.94
C ALA A 387 -17.62 -4.90 -18.48
N VAL A 388 -17.14 -4.60 -17.26
CA VAL A 388 -15.87 -5.16 -16.78
C VAL A 388 -15.85 -5.39 -15.26
N VAL A 389 -15.26 -6.52 -14.84
CA VAL A 389 -14.89 -6.81 -13.46
C VAL A 389 -13.36 -6.91 -13.36
N GLY A 390 -12.77 -6.17 -12.43
CA GLY A 390 -11.35 -6.22 -12.13
C GLY A 390 -11.07 -6.86 -10.78
N VAL A 391 -10.16 -7.83 -10.72
CA VAL A 391 -9.80 -8.55 -9.49
C VAL A 391 -8.34 -8.30 -9.12
N ALA A 392 -8.08 -7.69 -7.94
CA ALA A 392 -6.73 -7.42 -7.44
C ALA A 392 -6.03 -8.67 -6.85
N GLY A 393 -6.00 -9.75 -7.63
CA GLY A 393 -5.32 -11.00 -7.30
C GLY A 393 -5.19 -11.90 -8.52
N LEU A 394 -4.27 -12.89 -8.46
CA LEU A 394 -4.02 -13.79 -9.59
C LEU A 394 -5.20 -14.74 -9.88
N SER A 395 -5.76 -15.36 -8.86
CA SER A 395 -6.84 -16.34 -9.02
C SER A 395 -8.21 -15.67 -9.05
N VAL A 396 -9.01 -16.03 -10.06
CA VAL A 396 -10.40 -15.58 -10.20
C VAL A 396 -11.43 -16.67 -9.89
N ALA A 397 -10.98 -17.87 -9.49
CA ALA A 397 -11.85 -19.06 -9.37
C ALA A 397 -13.04 -18.86 -8.44
N ARG A 398 -12.88 -18.07 -7.37
CA ARG A 398 -13.97 -17.78 -6.42
C ARG A 398 -14.99 -16.77 -6.94
N PHE A 399 -14.69 -16.03 -8.02
CA PHE A 399 -15.47 -14.89 -8.49
C PHE A 399 -16.44 -15.25 -9.64
N SER A 400 -16.83 -16.52 -9.75
CA SER A 400 -17.78 -16.99 -10.77
C SER A 400 -17.41 -16.54 -12.20
N ALA A 401 -16.11 -16.64 -12.53
CA ALA A 401 -15.56 -16.10 -13.78
C ALA A 401 -16.28 -16.62 -15.04
N ASP A 402 -16.74 -17.88 -15.04
CA ASP A 402 -17.51 -18.46 -16.15
C ASP A 402 -18.87 -17.74 -16.36
N ASP A 403 -19.57 -17.39 -15.28
CA ASP A 403 -20.86 -16.67 -15.35
C ASP A 403 -20.65 -15.24 -15.86
N LEU A 404 -19.62 -14.55 -15.38
CA LEU A 404 -19.25 -13.21 -15.87
C LEU A 404 -18.96 -13.22 -17.38
N LEU A 405 -18.15 -14.17 -17.85
CA LEU A 405 -17.82 -14.30 -19.26
C LEU A 405 -19.04 -14.70 -20.11
N ALA A 406 -19.92 -15.57 -19.61
CA ALA A 406 -21.16 -15.95 -20.28
C ALA A 406 -22.13 -14.77 -20.44
N ARG A 407 -22.11 -13.82 -19.50
CA ARG A 407 -22.87 -12.55 -19.55
C ARG A 407 -22.20 -11.48 -20.44
N GLY A 408 -21.06 -11.77 -21.06
CA GLY A 408 -20.32 -10.81 -21.89
C GLY A 408 -19.53 -9.78 -21.08
N VAL A 409 -19.36 -10.00 -19.77
CA VAL A 409 -18.61 -9.11 -18.89
C VAL A 409 -17.12 -9.44 -19.00
N ALA A 410 -16.30 -8.46 -19.37
CA ALA A 410 -14.85 -8.63 -19.40
C ALA A 410 -14.31 -8.85 -17.98
N LEU A 411 -13.32 -9.73 -17.84
CA LEU A 411 -12.68 -10.00 -16.56
C LEU A 411 -11.19 -9.71 -16.66
N VAL A 412 -10.66 -8.88 -15.76
CA VAL A 412 -9.22 -8.58 -15.67
C VAL A 412 -8.69 -8.93 -14.29
N ASN A 413 -7.40 -9.27 -14.23
CA ASN A 413 -6.71 -9.59 -12.98
C ASN A 413 -5.31 -8.99 -12.94
N ALA A 414 -4.67 -9.07 -11.77
CA ALA A 414 -3.32 -8.57 -11.52
C ALA A 414 -2.21 -9.57 -11.93
N SER A 415 -2.31 -10.15 -13.13
CA SER A 415 -1.41 -11.24 -13.53
C SER A 415 0.06 -10.82 -13.64
N ASP A 416 0.33 -9.56 -13.96
CA ASP A 416 1.68 -9.08 -14.28
C ASP A 416 2.45 -8.75 -13.00
N ALA A 417 1.83 -8.03 -12.06
CA ALA A 417 2.37 -7.76 -10.73
C ALA A 417 2.70 -9.06 -9.97
N HIS A 418 1.80 -10.05 -10.04
CA HIS A 418 2.07 -11.36 -9.45
C HIS A 418 3.23 -12.08 -10.14
N ALA A 419 3.34 -11.98 -11.46
CA ALA A 419 4.40 -12.65 -12.21
C ALA A 419 5.79 -12.15 -11.85
N ASP A 420 5.96 -10.84 -11.67
CA ASP A 420 7.24 -10.27 -11.27
C ASP A 420 7.66 -10.69 -9.86
N SER A 421 6.75 -10.64 -8.89
CA SER A 421 7.03 -11.09 -7.52
C SER A 421 7.38 -12.58 -7.44
N VAL A 422 6.60 -13.44 -8.11
CA VAL A 422 6.85 -14.88 -8.12
C VAL A 422 8.17 -15.21 -8.82
N ALA A 423 8.48 -14.51 -9.91
CA ALA A 423 9.74 -14.67 -10.64
C ALA A 423 10.96 -14.25 -9.81
N GLU A 424 10.86 -13.16 -9.06
CA GLU A 424 11.92 -12.73 -8.14
C GLU A 424 12.16 -13.76 -7.04
N PHE A 425 11.09 -14.26 -6.42
CA PHE A 425 11.19 -15.31 -5.41
C PHE A 425 11.80 -16.60 -5.98
N ALA A 426 11.35 -17.03 -7.17
CA ALA A 426 11.90 -18.20 -7.87
C ALA A 426 13.40 -18.05 -8.19
N LEU A 427 13.84 -16.84 -8.57
CA LEU A 427 15.26 -16.54 -8.76
C LEU A 427 16.05 -16.67 -7.46
N GLY A 428 15.51 -16.14 -6.35
CA GLY A 428 16.08 -16.33 -5.02
C GLY A 428 16.26 -17.81 -4.67
N LEU A 429 15.22 -18.63 -4.91
CA LEU A 429 15.26 -20.08 -4.70
C LEU A 429 16.29 -20.77 -5.60
N ALA A 430 16.42 -20.35 -6.86
CA ALA A 430 17.41 -20.91 -7.80
C ALA A 430 18.84 -20.62 -7.34
N ILE A 431 19.13 -19.38 -6.93
CA ILE A 431 20.45 -18.97 -6.43
C ILE A 431 20.76 -19.67 -5.12
N LEU A 432 19.90 -19.54 -4.11
CA LEU A 432 20.12 -20.12 -2.77
C LEU A 432 20.18 -21.65 -2.83
N GLY A 433 19.33 -22.27 -3.67
CA GLY A 433 19.34 -23.70 -3.92
C GLY A 433 20.65 -24.19 -4.54
N ARG A 434 21.15 -23.50 -5.57
CA ARG A 434 22.44 -23.82 -6.24
C ARG A 434 23.62 -23.65 -5.31
N ARG A 435 23.56 -22.65 -4.43
CA ARG A 435 24.61 -22.36 -3.43
C ARG A 435 24.50 -23.19 -2.17
N ARG A 436 23.44 -24.01 -2.03
CA ARG A 436 23.15 -24.82 -0.81
C ARG A 436 23.08 -23.94 0.45
N ALA A 437 22.58 -22.71 0.29
CA ALA A 437 22.57 -21.72 1.36
C ALA A 437 21.70 -22.17 2.53
N PHE A 438 20.59 -22.84 2.26
CA PHE A 438 19.67 -23.36 3.28
C PHE A 438 20.32 -24.43 4.17
N GLN A 439 21.10 -25.35 3.59
CA GLN A 439 21.88 -26.30 4.38
C GLN A 439 22.98 -25.59 5.18
N GLY A 440 23.64 -24.59 4.58
CA GLY A 440 24.61 -23.74 5.27
C GLY A 440 24.02 -23.04 6.48
N ASP A 441 22.86 -22.41 6.35
CA ASP A 441 22.12 -21.76 7.44
C ASP A 441 21.79 -22.75 8.57
N ALA A 442 21.24 -23.92 8.23
CA ALA A 442 20.94 -24.97 9.20
C ALA A 442 22.20 -25.44 9.96
N VAL A 443 23.34 -25.59 9.27
CA VAL A 443 24.62 -25.95 9.87
C VAL A 443 25.12 -24.84 10.81
N MET A 444 25.05 -23.58 10.39
CA MET A 444 25.46 -22.43 11.20
C MET A 444 24.63 -22.30 12.47
N ARG A 445 23.29 -22.43 12.38
CA ARG A 445 22.38 -22.41 13.54
C ARG A 445 22.65 -23.54 14.53
N ALA A 446 23.12 -24.69 14.03
CA ALA A 446 23.53 -25.82 14.87
C ALA A 446 24.96 -25.68 15.46
N GLY A 447 25.61 -24.52 15.30
CA GLY A 447 26.99 -24.26 15.78
C GLY A 447 28.06 -25.00 14.98
N GLY A 448 27.78 -25.33 13.72
CA GLY A 448 28.73 -25.86 12.74
C GLY A 448 29.31 -24.76 11.85
N TRP A 449 30.19 -25.16 10.91
CA TRP A 449 30.80 -24.28 9.91
C TRP A 449 30.88 -24.98 8.55
N GLY A 450 30.44 -24.32 7.48
CA GLY A 450 30.39 -24.85 6.11
C GLY A 450 29.01 -25.41 5.69
N VAL A 451 28.93 -25.97 4.48
CA VAL A 451 27.68 -26.44 3.84
C VAL A 451 27.42 -27.95 3.97
N VAL A 452 28.31 -28.68 4.65
CA VAL A 452 28.19 -30.12 4.88
C VAL A 452 27.77 -30.33 6.33
N PRO A 453 26.76 -31.18 6.62
CA PRO A 453 26.39 -31.49 7.99
C PRO A 453 27.64 -31.97 8.75
N PRO A 454 27.96 -31.39 9.91
CA PRO A 454 29.09 -31.86 10.67
C PRO A 454 28.87 -33.32 11.04
N LEU A 455 29.79 -34.22 10.65
CA LEU A 455 29.84 -35.64 11.07
C LEU A 455 30.18 -35.76 12.58
N ARG A 456 29.53 -34.99 13.44
CA ARG A 456 29.87 -34.83 14.86
C ARG A 456 29.52 -36.06 15.70
N GLY A 457 28.54 -36.88 15.28
CA GLY A 457 28.16 -38.09 16.04
C GLY A 457 29.14 -39.27 15.90
N LEU A 458 29.34 -39.78 14.67
CA LEU A 458 30.08 -41.02 14.44
C LEU A 458 31.60 -40.87 14.57
N ARG A 459 32.18 -39.72 14.18
CA ARG A 459 33.64 -39.51 14.29
C ARG A 459 34.11 -39.26 15.73
N GLY A 460 33.23 -38.71 16.58
CA GLY A 460 33.49 -38.55 18.01
C GLY A 460 33.39 -39.87 18.77
N LEU A 461 32.34 -40.65 18.49
CA LEU A 461 32.14 -41.98 19.06
C LEU A 461 33.23 -42.97 18.61
N ALA A 462 33.58 -42.97 17.32
CA ALA A 462 34.67 -43.79 16.80
C ALA A 462 36.03 -43.43 17.42
N ARG A 463 36.31 -42.15 17.71
CA ARG A 463 37.54 -41.74 18.42
C ARG A 463 37.56 -42.21 19.87
N ARG A 464 36.41 -42.15 20.57
CA ARG A 464 36.27 -42.59 21.95
C ARG A 464 36.33 -44.11 22.12
N LEU A 465 35.80 -44.87 21.15
CA LEU A 465 35.78 -46.35 21.20
C LEU A 465 37.01 -47.00 20.58
N LYS A 466 37.81 -46.27 19.77
CA LYS A 466 39.03 -46.80 19.13
C LYS A 466 40.01 -47.45 20.11
N PRO A 467 40.34 -46.87 21.28
CA PRO A 467 41.26 -47.51 22.22
C PRO A 467 40.73 -48.85 22.75
N THR A 468 39.43 -48.92 23.01
CA THR A 468 38.75 -50.10 23.55
C THR A 468 38.63 -51.21 22.51
N LEU A 469 38.29 -50.88 21.27
CA LEU A 469 38.21 -51.83 20.15
C LEU A 469 39.59 -52.36 19.75
N THR A 470 40.64 -51.55 19.89
CA THR A 470 42.04 -51.99 19.73
C THR A 470 42.45 -52.97 20.82
N ARG A 471 42.12 -52.70 22.08
CA ARG A 471 42.41 -53.60 23.21
C ARG A 471 41.69 -54.95 23.12
N LEU A 472 40.51 -54.99 22.53
CA LEU A 472 39.70 -56.21 22.39
C LEU A 472 39.97 -57.00 21.11
N GLY A 473 40.92 -56.59 20.26
CA GLY A 473 41.25 -57.28 19.00
C GLY A 473 40.15 -57.19 17.92
N LEU A 474 39.15 -56.33 18.09
CA LEU A 474 37.98 -56.19 17.21
C LEU A 474 38.16 -55.14 16.09
N LEU A 475 39.38 -54.64 15.91
CA LEU A 475 39.76 -53.72 14.82
C LEU A 475 39.32 -54.19 13.42
N PRO A 476 39.46 -55.49 13.05
CA PRO A 476 39.01 -55.98 11.74
C PRO A 476 37.49 -55.90 11.56
N LEU A 477 36.72 -56.05 12.65
CA LEU A 477 35.26 -55.88 12.66
C LEU A 477 34.85 -54.41 12.52
N ALA A 478 35.58 -53.49 13.15
CA ALA A 478 35.38 -52.05 12.96
C ALA A 478 35.70 -51.60 11.52
N GLN A 479 36.68 -52.22 10.86
CA GLN A 479 37.01 -51.99 9.45
C GLN A 479 35.95 -52.56 8.48
N ARG A 480 35.35 -53.71 8.82
CA ARG A 480 34.19 -54.29 8.11
C ARG A 480 32.90 -53.46 8.29
N VAL A 481 32.70 -52.84 9.47
CA VAL A 481 31.59 -51.90 9.71
C VAL A 481 31.83 -50.57 8.99
N LYS A 482 33.07 -50.09 8.90
CA LYS A 482 33.43 -48.91 8.10
C LYS A 482 33.23 -49.11 6.59
N THR A 483 33.38 -50.33 6.09
CA THR A 483 33.09 -50.70 4.68
C THR A 483 31.60 -50.98 4.45
N ARG A 484 30.84 -51.45 5.46
CA ARG A 484 29.36 -51.55 5.37
C ARG A 484 28.61 -50.23 5.58
N LEU A 485 29.13 -49.31 6.39
CA LEU A 485 28.59 -47.96 6.61
C LEU A 485 29.17 -46.92 5.62
N GLY A 486 30.33 -47.23 5.02
CA GLY A 486 30.89 -46.50 3.90
C GLY A 486 30.36 -47.07 2.60
N GLY A 487 29.05 -46.93 2.35
CA GLY A 487 28.46 -47.30 1.08
C GLY A 487 29.15 -46.58 -0.08
N ASP A 488 29.41 -47.34 -1.15
CA ASP A 488 30.01 -46.90 -2.42
C ASP A 488 29.46 -45.55 -2.89
N GLY A 489 30.17 -44.43 -2.66
CA GLY A 489 30.02 -43.17 -3.42
C GLY A 489 28.64 -42.50 -3.52
N ARG A 490 27.56 -43.09 -3.00
CA ARG A 490 26.17 -42.64 -3.08
C ARG A 490 25.85 -41.87 -1.80
N GLY A 491 26.14 -40.58 -1.78
CA GLY A 491 25.79 -39.74 -0.63
C GLY A 491 26.64 -38.49 -0.40
N ARG A 492 27.53 -38.10 -1.33
CA ARG A 492 28.10 -36.76 -1.27
C ARG A 492 26.99 -35.77 -1.68
N PRO A 493 26.53 -34.88 -0.80
CA PRO A 493 25.53 -33.91 -1.19
C PRO A 493 26.07 -33.12 -2.40
N PRO A 494 25.25 -32.91 -3.44
CA PRO A 494 25.67 -32.22 -4.66
C PRO A 494 26.32 -30.87 -4.32
N GLN A 495 27.53 -30.66 -4.84
CA GLN A 495 28.36 -29.49 -4.54
C GLN A 495 27.64 -28.18 -4.90
N ALA A 496 27.89 -27.14 -4.10
CA ALA A 496 27.45 -25.78 -4.42
C ALA A 496 28.06 -25.33 -5.76
N ARG A 497 27.25 -24.71 -6.59
CA ARG A 497 27.63 -24.18 -7.91
C ARG A 497 27.00 -22.82 -8.12
N ASP A 498 27.55 -22.04 -9.04
CA ASP A 498 26.95 -20.76 -9.43
C ASP A 498 25.78 -20.94 -10.40
N LEU A 499 24.96 -19.89 -10.53
CA LEU A 499 23.86 -19.85 -11.50
C LEU A 499 24.36 -19.60 -12.93
N ILE A 500 25.47 -18.85 -13.08
CA ILE A 500 26.09 -18.57 -14.38
C ILE A 500 26.40 -19.89 -15.09
N GLY A 501 25.94 -20.00 -16.34
CA GLY A 501 26.12 -21.18 -17.18
C GLY A 501 25.29 -22.40 -16.78
N ALA A 502 24.45 -22.33 -15.75
CA ALA A 502 23.50 -23.39 -15.39
C ALA A 502 22.44 -23.56 -16.48
N THR A 503 21.98 -24.79 -16.68
CA THR A 503 20.78 -25.05 -17.50
C THR A 503 19.55 -25.06 -16.59
N VAL A 504 18.57 -24.22 -16.88
CA VAL A 504 17.30 -24.11 -16.17
C VAL A 504 16.17 -24.58 -17.08
N GLY A 505 15.52 -25.67 -16.70
CA GLY A 505 14.33 -26.19 -17.33
C GLY A 505 13.07 -25.55 -16.77
N LEU A 506 12.22 -24.97 -17.62
CA LEU A 506 10.91 -24.43 -17.25
C LEU A 506 9.83 -25.38 -17.76
N VAL A 507 8.95 -25.83 -16.85
CA VAL A 507 7.79 -26.66 -17.17
C VAL A 507 6.56 -25.76 -17.13
N GLY A 508 6.01 -25.46 -18.30
CA GLY A 508 4.97 -24.47 -18.50
C GLY A 508 5.52 -23.11 -18.94
N TRP A 509 4.70 -22.37 -19.69
CA TRP A 509 5.02 -21.04 -20.19
C TRP A 509 3.82 -20.12 -20.02
N GLY A 510 4.09 -18.89 -19.57
CA GLY A 510 3.10 -17.87 -19.22
C GLY A 510 3.80 -16.65 -18.60
N SER A 511 3.04 -15.72 -18.03
CA SER A 511 3.60 -14.47 -17.45
C SER A 511 4.70 -14.73 -16.43
N ASN A 512 4.50 -15.65 -15.47
CA ASN A 512 5.50 -16.00 -14.47
C ASN A 512 6.77 -16.60 -15.10
N ALA A 513 6.63 -17.51 -16.07
CA ALA A 513 7.77 -18.14 -16.73
C ALA A 513 8.56 -17.12 -17.55
N TYR A 514 7.87 -16.22 -18.25
CA TYR A 514 8.47 -15.13 -19.01
C TYR A 514 9.24 -14.15 -18.11
N ALA A 515 8.61 -13.70 -17.01
CA ALA A 515 9.24 -12.82 -16.03
C ALA A 515 10.48 -13.46 -15.38
N PHE A 516 10.43 -14.78 -15.12
CA PHE A 516 11.56 -15.53 -14.60
C PHE A 516 12.67 -15.72 -15.64
N ALA A 517 12.31 -16.04 -16.88
CA ALA A 517 13.25 -16.23 -17.98
C ALA A 517 14.07 -14.96 -18.25
N ARG A 518 13.43 -13.79 -18.30
CA ARG A 518 14.13 -12.49 -18.45
C ARG A 518 15.20 -12.27 -17.37
N ARG A 519 14.90 -12.62 -16.12
CA ARG A 519 15.83 -12.50 -14.99
C ARG A 519 16.97 -13.52 -15.08
N LEU A 520 16.66 -14.76 -15.45
CA LEU A 520 17.66 -15.82 -15.66
C LEU A 520 18.66 -15.47 -16.78
N THR A 521 18.19 -14.88 -17.88
CA THR A 521 19.04 -14.37 -18.97
C THR A 521 20.07 -13.37 -18.43
N ALA A 522 19.62 -12.41 -17.62
CA ALA A 522 20.50 -11.42 -16.99
C ALA A 522 21.53 -12.06 -16.03
N CYS A 523 21.22 -13.23 -15.46
CA CYS A 523 22.15 -14.01 -14.63
C CYS A 523 23.05 -14.98 -15.42
N GLY A 524 23.00 -14.98 -16.76
CA GLY A 524 23.83 -15.83 -17.61
C GLY A 524 23.46 -17.32 -17.57
N ALA A 525 22.22 -17.66 -17.21
CA ALA A 525 21.73 -19.04 -17.28
C ALA A 525 21.22 -19.39 -18.69
N ARG A 526 21.28 -20.68 -19.06
CA ARG A 526 20.70 -21.24 -20.28
C ARG A 526 19.33 -21.81 -19.97
N MET A 527 18.32 -21.54 -20.79
CA MET A 527 16.95 -21.95 -20.48
C MET A 527 16.39 -22.92 -21.53
N LEU A 528 15.79 -24.00 -21.05
CA LEU A 528 15.01 -24.95 -21.84
C LEU A 528 13.55 -24.86 -21.38
N VAL A 529 12.61 -24.80 -22.31
CA VAL A 529 11.19 -24.65 -21.98
C VAL A 529 10.39 -25.75 -22.63
N TRP A 530 9.56 -26.42 -21.83
CA TRP A 530 8.53 -27.30 -22.32
C TRP A 530 7.16 -26.70 -21.99
N SER A 531 6.33 -26.52 -23.00
CA SER A 531 4.97 -26.01 -22.88
C SER A 531 4.11 -26.62 -23.97
N GLU A 532 2.87 -26.99 -23.63
CA GLU A 532 1.91 -27.55 -24.59
C GLU A 532 1.25 -26.48 -25.45
N ASN A 533 1.21 -25.24 -24.96
CA ASN A 533 0.32 -24.20 -25.49
C ASN A 533 1.06 -22.93 -25.95
N ALA A 534 2.38 -22.86 -25.76
CA ALA A 534 3.15 -21.67 -26.12
C ALA A 534 3.71 -21.76 -27.53
N ALA A 535 3.61 -20.66 -28.28
CA ALA A 535 4.32 -20.55 -29.55
C ALA A 535 5.83 -20.55 -29.28
N GLU A 536 6.56 -21.36 -30.04
CA GLU A 536 8.01 -21.44 -29.89
C GLU A 536 8.71 -20.09 -30.13
N ALA A 537 8.11 -19.21 -30.93
CA ALA A 537 8.61 -17.86 -31.18
C ALA A 537 8.65 -17.02 -29.89
N ASP A 538 7.62 -17.09 -29.04
CA ASP A 538 7.54 -16.35 -27.78
C ASP A 538 8.64 -16.80 -26.80
N ILE A 539 8.89 -18.11 -26.76
CA ILE A 539 9.96 -18.71 -25.94
C ILE A 539 11.32 -18.19 -26.39
N ARG A 540 11.58 -18.20 -27.71
CA ARG A 540 12.84 -17.70 -28.29
C ARG A 540 13.04 -16.21 -28.06
N GLN A 541 11.98 -15.42 -28.19
CA GLN A 541 12.01 -13.97 -27.96
C GLN A 541 12.40 -13.62 -26.51
N ALA A 542 12.04 -14.47 -25.55
CA ALA A 542 12.43 -14.32 -24.15
C ALA A 542 13.87 -14.78 -23.84
N GLY A 543 14.62 -15.23 -24.86
CA GLY A 543 16.00 -15.73 -24.71
C GLY A 543 16.08 -17.20 -24.29
N ALA A 544 14.99 -17.95 -24.34
CA ALA A 544 14.93 -19.36 -23.98
C ALA A 544 14.82 -20.28 -25.22
N SER A 545 15.10 -21.57 -25.06
CA SER A 545 14.98 -22.55 -26.14
C SER A 545 13.81 -23.51 -25.88
N PRO A 546 12.86 -23.69 -26.82
CA PRO A 546 11.85 -24.74 -26.70
C PRO A 546 12.53 -26.12 -26.75
N ALA A 547 12.06 -27.05 -25.92
CA ALA A 547 12.66 -28.36 -25.75
C ALA A 547 11.62 -29.41 -25.34
N ALA A 548 11.91 -30.68 -25.59
CA ALA A 548 11.09 -31.78 -25.09
C ALA A 548 11.15 -31.84 -23.55
N LEU A 549 10.06 -32.29 -22.90
CA LEU A 549 9.98 -32.39 -21.44
C LEU A 549 11.19 -33.15 -20.86
N ASP A 550 11.58 -34.23 -21.53
CA ASP A 550 12.75 -35.05 -21.30
C ASP A 550 14.06 -34.28 -21.13
N GLN A 551 14.28 -33.30 -22.01
CA GLN A 551 15.46 -32.45 -22.00
C GLN A 551 15.37 -31.40 -20.90
N VAL A 552 14.17 -30.86 -20.67
CA VAL A 552 13.88 -29.92 -19.57
C VAL A 552 14.14 -30.57 -18.22
N LEU A 553 13.69 -31.81 -18.01
CA LEU A 553 13.88 -32.56 -16.76
C LEU A 553 15.35 -32.94 -16.49
N ALA A 554 16.19 -32.98 -17.53
CA ALA A 554 17.63 -33.23 -17.40
C ALA A 554 18.46 -31.99 -16.99
N ALA A 555 17.82 -30.82 -16.83
CA ALA A 555 18.46 -29.56 -16.47
C ALA A 555 19.10 -29.56 -15.06
N ASP A 556 19.98 -28.58 -14.78
CA ASP A 556 20.54 -28.39 -13.43
C ASP A 556 19.46 -27.95 -12.43
N ILE A 557 18.49 -27.16 -12.91
CA ILE A 557 17.36 -26.65 -12.16
C ILE A 557 16.10 -26.92 -13.00
N VAL A 558 15.05 -27.45 -12.40
CA VAL A 558 13.73 -27.62 -13.03
C VAL A 558 12.74 -26.81 -12.22
N SER A 559 12.07 -25.85 -12.85
CA SER A 559 11.11 -24.96 -12.20
C SER A 559 9.73 -25.09 -12.83
N LEU A 560 8.69 -25.25 -11.99
CA LEU A 560 7.31 -25.39 -12.43
C LEU A 560 6.64 -24.02 -12.55
N HIS A 561 6.09 -23.74 -13.73
CA HIS A 561 5.35 -22.51 -14.08
C HIS A 561 4.09 -22.83 -14.89
N ARG A 562 3.36 -23.87 -14.48
CA ARG A 562 2.15 -24.38 -15.14
C ARG A 562 0.92 -24.17 -14.26
N GLY A 563 -0.24 -23.89 -14.86
CA GLY A 563 -1.53 -23.91 -14.14
C GLY A 563 -1.94 -25.33 -13.74
N LEU A 564 -2.67 -25.48 -12.63
CA LEU A 564 -3.21 -26.76 -12.17
C LEU A 564 -4.64 -26.94 -12.69
N THR A 565 -4.85 -27.95 -13.52
CA THR A 565 -6.15 -28.38 -14.04
C THR A 565 -6.23 -29.91 -13.90
N PRO A 566 -7.39 -30.55 -14.15
CA PRO A 566 -7.47 -32.00 -14.18
C PRO A 566 -6.47 -32.67 -15.14
N ALA A 567 -6.14 -32.02 -16.27
CA ALA A 567 -5.20 -32.54 -17.26
C ALA A 567 -3.73 -32.32 -16.88
N THR A 568 -3.42 -31.32 -16.05
CA THR A 568 -2.05 -31.00 -15.63
C THR A 568 -1.71 -31.54 -14.23
N ARG A 569 -2.71 -32.09 -13.52
CA ARG A 569 -2.54 -32.73 -12.22
C ARG A 569 -1.47 -33.82 -12.31
N HIS A 570 -0.54 -33.78 -11.36
CA HIS A 570 0.57 -34.73 -11.28
C HIS A 570 1.41 -34.80 -12.57
N THR A 571 1.58 -33.65 -13.24
CA THR A 571 2.54 -33.46 -14.37
C THR A 571 3.89 -34.12 -14.10
N LEU A 572 4.39 -34.03 -12.86
CA LEU A 572 5.56 -34.77 -12.40
C LEU A 572 5.15 -35.96 -11.53
N GLY A 573 5.07 -37.14 -12.15
CA GLY A 573 4.93 -38.42 -11.47
C GLY A 573 6.27 -39.10 -11.21
N ALA A 574 6.23 -40.38 -10.86
CA ALA A 574 7.43 -41.17 -10.57
C ALA A 574 8.38 -41.27 -11.76
N ALA A 575 7.87 -41.42 -12.99
CA ALA A 575 8.69 -41.52 -14.19
C ALA A 575 9.48 -40.22 -14.41
N GLU A 576 8.81 -39.07 -14.39
CA GLU A 576 9.38 -37.75 -14.64
C GLU A 576 10.38 -37.36 -13.55
N LEU A 577 10.03 -37.59 -12.28
CA LEU A 577 10.93 -37.30 -11.15
C LEU A 577 12.22 -38.14 -11.18
N ASN A 578 12.15 -39.36 -11.70
CA ASN A 578 13.34 -40.21 -11.89
C ASN A 578 14.27 -39.73 -13.00
N ARG A 579 13.82 -38.83 -13.89
CA ARG A 579 14.64 -38.22 -14.95
C ARG A 579 15.47 -37.04 -14.47
N LEU A 580 15.10 -36.46 -13.33
CA LEU A 580 15.90 -35.43 -12.67
C LEU A 580 17.29 -35.99 -12.41
N ARG A 581 18.31 -35.34 -12.98
CA ARG A 581 19.70 -35.72 -12.77
C ARG A 581 20.07 -35.68 -11.28
N PRO A 582 20.93 -36.58 -10.80
CA PRO A 582 21.57 -36.41 -9.50
C PRO A 582 22.21 -35.01 -9.41
N GLY A 583 21.87 -34.29 -8.35
CA GLY A 583 22.26 -32.92 -8.09
C GLY A 583 21.28 -31.84 -8.52
N ALA A 584 20.23 -32.19 -9.27
CA ALA A 584 19.21 -31.25 -9.72
C ALA A 584 18.50 -30.53 -8.57
N ILE A 585 17.97 -29.35 -8.87
CA ILE A 585 17.11 -28.59 -7.98
C ILE A 585 15.72 -28.51 -8.61
N LEU A 586 14.71 -29.01 -7.92
CA LEU A 586 13.31 -28.85 -8.29
C LEU A 586 12.74 -27.63 -7.57
N ILE A 587 12.14 -26.69 -8.30
CA ILE A 587 11.47 -25.51 -7.75
C ILE A 587 9.98 -25.60 -8.09
N ASN A 588 9.13 -25.49 -7.07
CA ASN A 588 7.69 -25.37 -7.28
C ASN A 588 7.13 -24.13 -6.58
N VAL A 589 6.91 -23.09 -7.37
CA VAL A 589 6.21 -21.84 -7.00
C VAL A 589 4.86 -21.70 -7.74
N ALA A 590 4.39 -22.79 -8.36
CA ALA A 590 3.14 -22.81 -9.11
C ALA A 590 2.00 -23.36 -8.25
N ARG A 591 1.83 -24.69 -8.20
CA ARG A 591 0.79 -25.38 -7.42
C ARG A 591 1.32 -26.74 -6.97
N GLY A 592 0.99 -27.15 -5.75
CA GLY A 592 1.49 -28.42 -5.21
C GLY A 592 0.97 -29.65 -5.96
N GLY A 593 -0.29 -29.61 -6.41
CA GLY A 593 -0.93 -30.70 -7.16
C GLY A 593 -0.34 -31.00 -8.55
N LEU A 594 0.68 -30.26 -9.00
CA LEU A 594 1.45 -30.58 -10.22
C LEU A 594 2.45 -31.73 -10.02
N ILE A 595 2.74 -32.08 -8.77
CA ILE A 595 3.71 -33.13 -8.42
C ILE A 595 2.97 -34.20 -7.63
N GLU A 596 3.14 -35.47 -7.99
CA GLU A 596 2.57 -36.57 -7.19
C GLU A 596 3.32 -36.69 -5.85
N PRO A 597 2.64 -36.61 -4.68
CA PRO A 597 3.29 -36.51 -3.38
C PRO A 597 4.18 -37.70 -3.01
N THR A 598 3.73 -38.91 -3.33
CA THR A 598 4.42 -40.15 -2.96
C THR A 598 5.74 -40.27 -3.73
N ALA A 599 5.68 -40.04 -5.04
CA ALA A 599 6.82 -40.05 -5.94
C ALA A 599 7.83 -38.95 -5.58
N LEU A 600 7.36 -37.75 -5.22
CA LEU A 600 8.22 -36.68 -4.73
C LEU A 600 8.96 -37.09 -3.47
N LEU A 601 8.24 -37.65 -2.50
CA LEU A 601 8.81 -38.09 -1.24
C LEU A 601 9.85 -39.20 -1.45
N ASP A 602 9.55 -40.18 -2.29
CA ASP A 602 10.46 -41.28 -2.61
C ASP A 602 11.69 -40.81 -3.38
N ARG A 603 11.54 -39.85 -4.30
CA ARG A 603 12.68 -39.23 -4.99
C ARG A 603 13.57 -38.48 -3.99
N LEU A 604 12.98 -37.69 -3.09
CA LEU A 604 13.72 -36.88 -2.13
C LEU A 604 14.40 -37.74 -1.05
N ARG A 605 13.82 -38.86 -0.64
CA ARG A 605 14.43 -39.81 0.30
C ARG A 605 15.76 -40.40 -0.21
N ARG A 606 15.98 -40.43 -1.52
CA ARG A 606 17.27 -40.85 -2.12
C ARG A 606 18.40 -39.86 -1.83
N GLY A 607 18.07 -38.60 -1.52
CA GLY A 607 19.01 -37.57 -1.08
C GLY A 607 19.91 -36.98 -2.17
N ASP A 608 19.70 -37.34 -3.44
CA ASP A 608 20.49 -36.90 -4.59
C ASP A 608 19.88 -35.70 -5.33
N VAL A 609 18.62 -35.35 -5.09
CA VAL A 609 17.94 -34.14 -5.62
C VAL A 609 17.57 -33.21 -4.48
N PHE A 610 17.51 -31.91 -4.75
CA PHE A 610 17.04 -30.90 -3.80
C PHE A 610 15.72 -30.29 -4.27
N ALA A 611 14.81 -29.98 -3.36
CA ALA A 611 13.56 -29.30 -3.70
C ALA A 611 13.38 -28.00 -2.93
N CYS A 612 12.94 -26.95 -3.63
CA CYS A 612 12.43 -25.70 -3.06
C CYS A 612 10.93 -25.64 -3.34
N LEU A 613 10.09 -25.81 -2.32
CA LEU A 613 8.64 -25.92 -2.46
C LEU A 613 7.96 -24.77 -1.72
N ASP A 614 7.22 -23.96 -2.46
CA ASP A 614 6.37 -22.91 -1.90
C ASP A 614 4.90 -23.34 -1.82
N THR A 615 4.49 -24.35 -2.59
CA THR A 615 3.10 -24.84 -2.67
C THR A 615 3.02 -26.35 -2.42
N PHE A 616 1.88 -26.81 -1.91
CA PHE A 616 1.64 -28.20 -1.45
C PHE A 616 0.29 -28.74 -1.94
N GLU A 617 0.12 -30.06 -2.03
CA GLU A 617 -1.17 -30.63 -2.44
C GLU A 617 -2.24 -30.41 -1.38
N GLU A 618 -1.86 -30.50 -0.10
CA GLU A 618 -2.67 -30.09 1.04
C GLU A 618 -2.07 -28.82 1.65
N GLU A 619 -2.85 -27.73 1.65
CA GLU A 619 -2.46 -26.45 2.23
C GLU A 619 -3.46 -26.05 3.33
N PRO A 620 -2.99 -25.72 4.56
CA PRO A 620 -1.61 -25.66 5.02
C PRO A 620 -0.91 -27.02 5.14
N LEU A 621 0.42 -27.07 4.92
CA LEU A 621 1.19 -28.31 5.04
C LEU A 621 1.07 -28.91 6.46
N PRO A 622 0.62 -30.17 6.64
CA PRO A 622 0.40 -30.75 7.96
C PRO A 622 1.64 -30.68 8.88
N PRO A 623 1.50 -30.42 10.19
CA PRO A 623 2.64 -30.28 11.11
C PRO A 623 3.56 -31.50 11.18
N ARG A 624 3.03 -32.70 10.93
CA ARG A 624 3.78 -33.97 10.96
C ARG A 624 4.18 -34.47 9.57
N HIS A 625 3.99 -33.66 8.51
CA HIS A 625 4.28 -34.08 7.14
C HIS A 625 5.78 -34.43 6.96
N PRO A 626 6.14 -35.56 6.31
CA PRO A 626 7.52 -36.02 6.17
C PRO A 626 8.49 -35.02 5.54
N LEU A 627 8.03 -34.20 4.58
CA LEU A 627 8.84 -33.16 3.93
C LEU A 627 9.53 -32.23 4.93
N ARG A 628 8.91 -31.95 6.07
CA ARG A 628 9.44 -31.05 7.12
C ARG A 628 10.74 -31.54 7.76
N ARG A 629 11.08 -32.83 7.60
CA ARG A 629 12.25 -33.47 8.21
C ARG A 629 13.35 -33.81 7.21
N LEU A 630 13.11 -33.64 5.92
CA LEU A 630 14.08 -34.00 4.89
C LEU A 630 15.15 -32.91 4.75
N PRO A 631 16.45 -33.26 4.82
CA PRO A 631 17.55 -32.28 4.80
C PRO A 631 17.78 -31.66 3.40
N ASN A 632 17.14 -32.19 2.38
CA ASN A 632 17.23 -31.78 0.98
C ASN A 632 15.94 -31.09 0.48
N VAL A 633 15.16 -30.51 1.39
CA VAL A 633 13.94 -29.77 1.06
C VAL A 633 13.98 -28.42 1.76
N PHE A 634 13.71 -27.36 1.00
CA PHE A 634 13.39 -26.04 1.50
C PHE A 634 11.90 -25.78 1.31
N LEU A 635 11.24 -25.28 2.36
CA LEU A 635 9.79 -25.13 2.43
C LEU A 635 9.45 -23.69 2.77
N THR A 636 8.51 -23.10 2.04
CA THR A 636 7.92 -21.81 2.37
C THR A 636 6.39 -21.87 2.32
N PRO A 637 5.68 -21.06 3.11
CA PRO A 637 4.24 -21.19 3.27
C PRO A 637 3.46 -20.38 2.21
N HIS A 638 3.63 -20.72 0.92
CA HIS A 638 2.93 -20.10 -0.21
C HIS A 638 3.07 -18.58 -0.27
N ILE A 639 4.32 -18.10 -0.23
CA ILE A 639 4.66 -16.67 -0.12
C ILE A 639 5.19 -16.05 -1.42
N ALA A 640 5.45 -16.83 -2.47
CA ALA A 640 6.12 -16.35 -3.69
C ALA A 640 5.41 -15.14 -4.33
N GLY A 641 4.07 -15.14 -4.29
CA GLY A 641 3.23 -14.06 -4.81
C GLY A 641 2.58 -13.23 -3.71
N GLY A 642 3.22 -13.05 -2.55
CA GLY A 642 2.62 -12.42 -1.36
C GLY A 642 3.34 -11.18 -0.82
N SER A 643 4.32 -10.59 -1.55
CA SER A 643 5.08 -9.42 -1.08
C SER A 643 4.23 -8.16 -0.94
N ALA A 644 4.61 -7.23 -0.06
CA ALA A 644 3.88 -5.97 0.12
C ALA A 644 3.84 -5.13 -1.17
N ASP A 645 4.96 -5.10 -1.90
CA ASP A 645 5.09 -4.35 -3.15
C ASP A 645 4.14 -4.87 -4.24
N MET A 646 4.04 -6.19 -4.37
CA MET A 646 3.10 -6.82 -5.31
C MET A 646 1.66 -6.48 -4.97
N GLN A 647 1.31 -6.42 -3.68
CA GLN A 647 -0.05 -6.08 -3.25
C GLN A 647 -0.44 -4.66 -3.67
N ALA A 648 0.50 -3.71 -3.60
CA ALA A 648 0.29 -2.35 -4.07
C ALA A 648 0.16 -2.31 -5.61
N GLN A 649 1.11 -2.94 -6.31
CA GLN A 649 1.13 -2.98 -7.78
C GLN A 649 -0.12 -3.66 -8.38
N ALA A 650 -0.65 -4.69 -7.73
CA ALA A 650 -1.84 -5.40 -8.18
C ALA A 650 -3.09 -4.51 -8.24
N ALA A 651 -3.24 -3.58 -7.30
CA ALA A 651 -4.34 -2.63 -7.30
C ALA A 651 -4.20 -1.64 -8.46
N ASP A 652 -3.01 -1.09 -8.66
CA ASP A 652 -2.71 -0.13 -9.74
C ASP A 652 -2.88 -0.77 -11.11
N GLU A 653 -2.38 -1.99 -11.33
CA GLU A 653 -2.51 -2.75 -12.57
C GLU A 653 -3.98 -2.94 -12.95
N VAL A 654 -4.82 -3.36 -12.00
CA VAL A 654 -6.23 -3.65 -12.26
C VAL A 654 -7.02 -2.38 -12.53
N VAL A 655 -6.78 -1.31 -11.75
CA VAL A 655 -7.42 -0.01 -12.02
C VAL A 655 -7.03 0.51 -13.40
N ALA A 656 -5.76 0.40 -13.78
CA ALA A 656 -5.29 0.82 -15.11
C ALA A 656 -5.95 0.00 -16.23
N LYS A 657 -6.05 -1.34 -16.08
CA LYS A 657 -6.73 -2.22 -17.06
C LYS A 657 -8.21 -1.86 -17.20
N VAL A 658 -8.92 -1.65 -16.09
CA VAL A 658 -10.34 -1.24 -16.08
C VAL A 658 -10.53 0.14 -16.70
N ALA A 659 -9.70 1.13 -16.34
CA ALA A 659 -9.77 2.47 -16.90
C ALA A 659 -9.60 2.47 -18.43
N ARG A 660 -8.64 1.71 -18.95
CA ARG A 660 -8.42 1.53 -20.40
C ARG A 660 -9.63 0.93 -21.09
N LEU A 661 -10.18 -0.17 -20.56
CA LEU A 661 -11.36 -0.82 -21.14
C LEU A 661 -12.57 0.11 -21.17
N LEU A 662 -12.80 0.88 -20.09
CA LEU A 662 -13.90 1.85 -20.04
C LEU A 662 -13.71 3.07 -20.96
N ALA A 663 -12.46 3.36 -21.36
CA ALA A 663 -12.12 4.35 -22.37
C ALA A 663 -12.21 3.79 -23.81
N GLY A 664 -12.47 2.49 -23.97
CA GLY A 664 -12.52 1.81 -25.27
C GLY A 664 -11.16 1.32 -25.77
N ASP A 665 -10.10 1.45 -24.96
CA ASP A 665 -8.78 0.93 -25.28
C ASP A 665 -8.67 -0.56 -24.97
N ALA A 666 -7.82 -1.27 -25.71
CA ALA A 666 -7.54 -2.68 -25.43
C ALA A 666 -6.76 -2.83 -24.10
N ALA A 667 -7.11 -3.86 -23.32
CA ALA A 667 -6.35 -4.32 -22.16
C ALA A 667 -6.34 -5.86 -22.09
N ASP A 668 -5.41 -6.43 -21.35
CA ASP A 668 -5.35 -7.88 -21.15
C ASP A 668 -6.55 -8.37 -20.32
N THR A 669 -7.36 -9.24 -20.92
CA THR A 669 -8.58 -9.81 -20.32
C THR A 669 -8.49 -11.34 -20.25
N LEU A 670 -9.19 -11.94 -19.30
CA LEU A 670 -9.31 -13.38 -19.18
C LEU A 670 -10.28 -13.91 -20.23
N THR A 671 -9.78 -14.76 -21.13
CA THR A 671 -10.59 -15.50 -22.08
C THR A 671 -11.08 -16.82 -21.46
N PRO A 672 -12.15 -17.45 -21.97
CA PRO A 672 -12.57 -18.78 -21.52
C PRO A 672 -11.45 -19.83 -21.63
N ALA A 673 -10.59 -19.73 -22.64
CA ALA A 673 -9.44 -20.62 -22.79
C ALA A 673 -8.39 -20.39 -21.69
N ARG A 674 -8.10 -19.14 -21.36
CA ARG A 674 -7.17 -18.79 -20.28
C ARG A 674 -7.72 -19.20 -18.91
N LEU A 675 -9.01 -19.01 -18.67
CA LEU A 675 -9.67 -19.44 -17.44
C LEU A 675 -9.53 -20.95 -17.22
N ARG A 676 -9.84 -21.77 -18.25
CA ARG A 676 -9.65 -23.24 -18.21
C ARG A 676 -8.20 -23.69 -18.02
N SER A 677 -7.22 -22.83 -18.27
CA SER A 677 -5.81 -23.13 -17.99
C SER A 677 -5.40 -22.81 -16.55
N MET A 678 -6.23 -22.03 -15.84
CA MET A 678 -6.01 -21.57 -14.47
C MET A 678 -6.81 -22.37 -13.43
N THR A 679 -7.94 -22.97 -13.85
CA THR A 679 -8.87 -23.79 -13.06
C THR A 679 -8.91 -25.21 -13.61
#